data_AF-A0A6A7WBV5-F1
#
_entry.id   AF-A0A6A7WBV5-F1
#
_cell.length_a   1.000
_cell.length_b   1.000
_cell.length_c   1.000
_cell.angle_alpha   90.00
_cell.angle_beta   90.00
_cell.angle_gamma   90.00
#
_symmetry.space_group_name_H-M   'P 1'
#
loop_
_entity.id
_entity.type
_entity.pdbx_description
1 polymer ?
#
loop_
_entity_poly.entity_id
_entity_poly.type
_entity_poly.pdbx_seq_one_letter_code
_entity_poly.pdbx_strand_id
1 'polypeptide(L)'
;MGIFNSKNLKKAVNMVASSSPVINAISQATDIVDKSMDVIDKNLNGGKNWNFSETPIDEVAKAFMNGVRGKHIVCMMTNISDSAKASIRDNFNIDIHEQILFFNDTSFFGNKNQGIVITNKRLAWIPDNDEGDVYSFAFNDIKRVEYREMHIYLWGYGNDEDNVPLPLDHFFSFNGETSAVKADAQKIAAVLNKMVTVAGHEEETTPLEEIESYLDNNEADKAIQGINEMLSSTDITDDETKSICYYYLGLAYAQKMEEQLDVDIAAGSEQFSEEVDRYDGAMNSAFREALVLCTDDEFRCKIYYLNALYCLNQLQGRQMALAAMESPDFEIKQEAKDIYMNTTKHLPAYFTQIDYNTRKFIFVLGTEKQLPGCYDKDGNIQFVFTLNDLPTSIQFPVGHPQANTLYIGHPFKPATYLPFENATEQLFMERVHELCYLGQCLGANEIRIKRLRGLDTASSEAKQLDVSGELDVKAVNVGGSFGKNTAAQNSYSSKDGMEMVQTYLPTKQPYCPDDLVWLDSETSWQALVKQRLNGNILSYSLHLSSSESVSMTSSKVLSVKASFEYLVTNVSGTYDAKTDKTFSKTEEIEWEIDMQFKPLQDFEDDNVNASNGQAVAQIAQTQKSELSEDELAYKEEVEFCLEDASEIDAHSRKFLERKRQKLGLSETRAQEIEDMVKASLVSFTDEEKEYMEALDDVIEDGVIPDNVRRLLERERKSLGISEERAKELEEIKCKA
;
A
#
# COMPACT_ATOMS: atom_id res chain seq x y z
N MET A 1 -51.19 -49.33 58.14
CA MET A 1 -52.58 -49.02 57.70
C MET A 1 -53.03 -50.12 56.75
N GLY A 2 -54.20 -50.72 56.99
CA GLY A 2 -54.99 -51.44 55.99
C GLY A 2 -54.64 -52.90 55.67
N ILE A 3 -55.36 -53.84 56.31
CA ILE A 3 -55.50 -55.25 55.91
C ILE A 3 -56.45 -55.35 54.67
N PHE A 4 -56.47 -56.52 54.00
CA PHE A 4 -57.51 -57.13 53.13
C PHE A 4 -57.05 -57.39 51.66
N ASN A 5 -57.37 -58.48 50.93
CA ASN A 5 -57.92 -59.82 51.18
C ASN A 5 -57.91 -60.58 49.82
N SER A 6 -57.55 -61.88 49.79
CA SER A 6 -57.31 -62.69 48.59
C SER A 6 -58.56 -63.22 47.86
N LYS A 7 -59.68 -62.48 47.87
CA LYS A 7 -60.95 -62.91 47.24
C LYS A 7 -61.48 -62.01 46.10
N ASN A 8 -60.79 -60.94 45.72
CA ASN A 8 -61.24 -60.04 44.64
C ASN A 8 -60.35 -59.98 43.39
N LEU A 9 -59.20 -60.67 43.31
CA LEU A 9 -58.39 -60.69 42.06
C LEU A 9 -58.77 -61.84 41.09
N LYS A 10 -59.20 -63.00 41.62
CA LYS A 10 -59.62 -64.16 40.80
C LYS A 10 -60.99 -64.00 40.12
N LYS A 11 -61.75 -62.95 40.44
CA LYS A 11 -63.04 -62.64 39.79
C LYS A 11 -62.93 -61.53 38.74
N ALA A 12 -61.83 -60.76 38.73
CA ALA A 12 -61.50 -59.81 37.67
C ALA A 12 -60.76 -60.48 36.50
N VAL A 13 -59.95 -61.50 36.79
CA VAL A 13 -59.17 -62.23 35.76
C VAL A 13 -60.01 -63.25 34.96
N ASN A 14 -61.22 -63.63 35.43
CA ASN A 14 -62.10 -64.59 34.75
C ASN A 14 -63.39 -63.98 34.14
N MET A 15 -63.52 -62.64 34.05
CA MET A 15 -64.69 -61.97 33.43
C MET A 15 -64.38 -61.07 32.23
N VAL A 16 -63.13 -61.01 31.75
CA VAL A 16 -62.76 -60.33 30.47
C VAL A 16 -61.95 -61.27 29.57
N ALA A 17 -62.30 -62.56 29.60
CA ALA A 17 -61.78 -63.60 28.71
C ALA A 17 -62.73 -63.92 27.54
N SER A 18 -63.65 -63.02 27.17
CA SER A 18 -64.62 -63.29 26.09
C SER A 18 -64.96 -62.14 25.14
N SER A 19 -64.20 -61.04 25.12
CA SER A 19 -64.36 -60.00 24.07
C SER A 19 -63.22 -58.98 24.09
N SER A 20 -62.08 -59.29 23.48
CA SER A 20 -61.05 -58.28 23.18
C SER A 20 -60.36 -58.56 21.83
N PRO A 21 -60.35 -57.59 20.89
CA PRO A 21 -59.64 -57.66 19.60
C PRO A 21 -58.12 -57.89 19.74
N VAL A 22 -57.58 -57.65 20.94
CA VAL A 22 -56.14 -57.69 21.21
C VAL A 22 -55.58 -59.12 21.23
N ILE A 23 -56.36 -60.14 21.64
CA ILE A 23 -55.88 -61.53 21.66
C ILE A 23 -55.86 -62.14 20.25
N ASN A 24 -56.81 -61.76 19.39
CA ASN A 24 -56.76 -62.12 17.96
C ASN A 24 -55.63 -61.39 17.24
N ALA A 25 -55.35 -60.13 17.60
CA ALA A 25 -54.21 -59.39 17.07
C ALA A 25 -52.86 -60.00 17.51
N ILE A 26 -52.76 -60.49 18.74
CA ILE A 26 -51.55 -61.19 19.21
C ILE A 26 -51.39 -62.53 18.49
N SER A 27 -52.45 -63.33 18.33
CA SER A 27 -52.37 -64.60 17.57
C SER A 27 -52.09 -64.39 16.08
N GLN A 28 -52.63 -63.32 15.47
CA GLN A 28 -52.31 -62.95 14.09
C GLN A 28 -50.89 -62.39 13.97
N ALA A 29 -50.40 -61.67 14.99
CA ALA A 29 -49.01 -61.21 15.03
C ALA A 29 -48.03 -62.38 15.18
N THR A 30 -48.33 -63.41 15.98
CA THR A 30 -47.49 -64.61 16.02
C THR A 30 -47.54 -65.39 14.71
N ASP A 31 -48.70 -65.52 14.07
CA ASP A 31 -48.81 -66.17 12.74
C ASP A 31 -48.13 -65.37 11.61
N ILE A 32 -48.05 -64.03 11.73
CA ILE A 32 -47.33 -63.15 10.78
C ILE A 32 -45.82 -63.22 11.04
N VAL A 33 -45.39 -63.32 12.31
CA VAL A 33 -43.98 -63.48 12.69
C VAL A 33 -43.48 -64.88 12.32
N ASP A 34 -44.27 -65.93 12.52
CA ASP A 34 -43.90 -67.29 12.09
C ASP A 34 -43.88 -67.43 10.56
N LYS A 35 -44.79 -66.75 9.84
CA LYS A 35 -44.75 -66.69 8.36
C LYS A 35 -43.65 -65.80 7.82
N SER A 36 -43.25 -64.74 8.52
CA SER A 36 -42.11 -63.90 8.11
C SER A 36 -40.78 -64.58 8.41
N MET A 37 -40.67 -65.31 9.53
CA MET A 37 -39.52 -66.16 9.84
C MET A 37 -39.39 -67.35 8.86
N ASP A 38 -40.49 -67.97 8.42
CA ASP A 38 -40.47 -69.00 7.35
C ASP A 38 -40.05 -68.45 5.97
N VAL A 39 -40.27 -67.16 5.70
CA VAL A 39 -39.82 -66.48 4.46
C VAL A 39 -38.34 -66.05 4.57
N ILE A 40 -37.88 -65.67 5.76
CA ILE A 40 -36.48 -65.33 6.03
C ILE A 40 -35.59 -66.59 6.01
N ASP A 41 -36.05 -67.71 6.59
CA ASP A 41 -35.28 -68.97 6.59
C ASP A 41 -35.18 -69.63 5.21
N LYS A 42 -36.17 -69.44 4.33
CA LYS A 42 -36.08 -69.91 2.93
C LYS A 42 -35.10 -69.14 2.07
N ASN A 43 -34.82 -67.87 2.39
CA ASN A 43 -33.84 -67.06 1.66
C ASN A 43 -32.40 -67.28 2.17
N LEU A 44 -32.22 -67.73 3.40
CA LEU A 44 -30.90 -67.95 4.01
C LEU A 44 -30.26 -69.31 3.65
N ASN A 45 -31.04 -70.33 3.27
CA ASN A 45 -30.52 -71.69 3.01
C ASN A 45 -30.67 -72.20 1.56
N GLY A 46 -31.01 -71.34 0.60
CA GLY A 46 -31.10 -71.67 -0.82
C GLY A 46 -29.79 -71.50 -1.58
N GLY A 47 -28.86 -72.46 -1.44
CA GLY A 47 -27.65 -72.48 -2.27
C GLY A 47 -27.95 -72.52 -3.78
N LYS A 48 -27.17 -71.72 -4.54
CA LYS A 48 -26.91 -71.77 -5.99
C LYS A 48 -27.89 -71.02 -6.93
N ASN A 49 -27.79 -69.69 -6.97
CA ASN A 49 -27.53 -68.86 -8.18
C ASN A 49 -27.78 -67.38 -7.87
N TRP A 50 -26.70 -66.61 -7.70
CA TRP A 50 -26.76 -65.14 -7.54
C TRP A 50 -27.00 -64.49 -8.92
N ASN A 51 -28.26 -64.49 -9.36
CA ASN A 51 -28.67 -63.83 -10.59
C ASN A 51 -29.08 -62.39 -10.27
N PHE A 52 -28.16 -61.44 -10.44
CA PHE A 52 -28.54 -60.05 -10.69
C PHE A 52 -29.55 -60.06 -11.84
N SER A 53 -30.74 -59.50 -11.61
CA SER A 53 -31.82 -59.43 -12.60
C SER A 53 -31.47 -58.49 -13.75
N GLU A 54 -30.56 -57.55 -13.51
CA GLU A 54 -30.08 -56.57 -14.48
C GLU A 54 -28.60 -56.77 -14.81
N THR A 55 -28.25 -56.50 -16.05
CA THR A 55 -26.86 -56.41 -16.52
C THR A 55 -26.20 -55.13 -16.00
N PRO A 56 -24.89 -55.14 -15.68
CA PRO A 56 -24.21 -53.94 -15.21
C PRO A 56 -24.19 -52.86 -16.30
N ILE A 57 -24.49 -51.61 -15.93
CA ILE A 57 -24.55 -50.48 -16.87
C ILE A 57 -23.16 -49.93 -17.25
N ASP A 58 -22.17 -50.10 -16.38
CA ASP A 58 -20.78 -49.65 -16.56
C ASP A 58 -19.77 -50.58 -15.87
N GLU A 59 -18.48 -50.21 -15.92
CA GLU A 59 -17.40 -51.00 -15.32
C GLU A 59 -17.42 -50.95 -13.77
N VAL A 60 -17.96 -49.89 -13.15
CA VAL A 60 -18.10 -49.79 -11.68
C VAL A 60 -19.16 -50.77 -11.18
N ALA A 61 -20.33 -50.80 -11.82
CA ALA A 61 -21.39 -51.78 -11.58
C ALA A 61 -20.88 -53.21 -11.78
N LYS A 62 -20.13 -53.43 -12.86
CA LYS A 62 -19.53 -54.74 -13.17
C LYS A 62 -18.49 -55.14 -12.13
N ALA A 63 -17.71 -54.21 -11.60
CA ALA A 63 -16.75 -54.46 -10.52
C ALA A 63 -17.46 -54.94 -9.25
N PHE A 64 -18.57 -54.29 -8.87
CA PHE A 64 -19.40 -54.72 -7.75
C PHE A 64 -19.99 -56.12 -7.99
N MET A 65 -20.72 -56.31 -9.09
CA MET A 65 -21.42 -57.57 -9.38
C MET A 65 -20.47 -58.78 -9.45
N ASN A 66 -19.29 -58.61 -10.04
CA ASN A 66 -18.25 -59.65 -10.08
C ASN A 66 -17.62 -59.90 -8.70
N GLY A 67 -17.39 -58.83 -7.93
CA GLY A 67 -16.84 -58.89 -6.58
C GLY A 67 -17.72 -59.69 -5.61
N VAL A 68 -19.04 -59.52 -5.72
CA VAL A 68 -20.03 -60.25 -4.90
C VAL A 68 -20.16 -61.71 -5.37
N ARG A 69 -20.23 -61.96 -6.70
CA ARG A 69 -20.30 -63.32 -7.25
C ARG A 69 -19.10 -64.19 -6.92
N GLY A 70 -17.89 -63.62 -6.94
CA GLY A 70 -16.65 -64.36 -6.73
C GLY A 70 -16.37 -64.76 -5.28
N LYS A 71 -17.08 -64.20 -4.30
CA LYS A 71 -16.72 -64.32 -2.87
C LYS A 71 -17.80 -64.86 -1.93
N HIS A 72 -18.97 -65.26 -2.45
CA HIS A 72 -20.11 -65.82 -1.70
C HIS A 72 -20.45 -65.01 -0.44
N ILE A 73 -20.81 -63.73 -0.59
CA ILE A 73 -21.23 -62.89 0.54
C ILE A 73 -22.71 -63.17 0.81
N VAL A 74 -23.02 -63.77 1.97
CA VAL A 74 -24.27 -64.49 2.26
C VAL A 74 -25.51 -63.58 2.39
N CYS A 75 -25.36 -62.26 2.43
CA CYS A 75 -26.42 -61.36 2.90
C CYS A 75 -26.83 -60.23 1.94
N MET A 76 -26.46 -60.27 0.65
CA MET A 76 -26.84 -59.18 -0.27
C MET A 76 -28.15 -59.46 -1.02
N MET A 77 -29.21 -58.69 -0.74
CA MET A 77 -30.42 -58.71 -1.57
C MET A 77 -30.09 -58.19 -2.98
N THR A 78 -30.06 -59.09 -3.98
CA THR A 78 -29.70 -58.76 -5.38
C THR A 78 -30.90 -58.67 -6.31
N ASN A 79 -32.13 -58.82 -5.78
CA ASN A 79 -33.36 -58.79 -6.56
C ASN A 79 -34.39 -57.85 -5.90
N ILE A 80 -34.31 -56.56 -6.24
CA ILE A 80 -35.16 -55.48 -5.71
C ILE A 80 -36.33 -55.27 -6.69
N SER A 81 -37.58 -55.26 -6.21
CA SER A 81 -38.75 -55.00 -7.05
C SER A 81 -38.78 -53.55 -7.56
N ASP A 82 -39.43 -53.30 -8.70
CA ASP A 82 -39.54 -51.94 -9.26
C ASP A 82 -40.18 -50.94 -8.29
N SER A 83 -41.20 -51.39 -7.53
CA SER A 83 -41.82 -50.58 -6.48
C SER A 83 -40.83 -50.22 -5.36
N ALA A 84 -39.94 -51.15 -4.98
CA ALA A 84 -38.92 -50.89 -3.97
C ALA A 84 -37.83 -49.98 -4.53
N LYS A 85 -37.41 -50.14 -5.79
CA LYS A 85 -36.47 -49.22 -6.45
C LYS A 85 -37.00 -47.80 -6.47
N ALA A 86 -38.28 -47.60 -6.82
CA ALA A 86 -38.91 -46.28 -6.79
C ALA A 86 -38.84 -45.65 -5.39
N SER A 87 -39.26 -46.37 -4.34
CA SER A 87 -39.17 -45.85 -2.97
C SER A 87 -37.74 -45.55 -2.51
N ILE A 88 -36.78 -46.41 -2.87
CA ILE A 88 -35.36 -46.19 -2.54
C ILE A 88 -34.86 -44.90 -3.21
N ARG A 89 -35.20 -44.68 -4.48
CA ARG A 89 -34.79 -43.47 -5.20
C ARG A 89 -35.33 -42.21 -4.56
N ASP A 90 -36.62 -42.20 -4.23
CA ASP A 90 -37.28 -41.06 -3.61
C ASP A 90 -36.69 -40.75 -2.23
N ASN A 91 -36.43 -41.78 -1.41
CA ASN A 91 -35.95 -41.60 -0.04
C ASN A 91 -34.45 -41.26 0.05
N PHE A 92 -33.61 -41.81 -0.83
CA PHE A 92 -32.15 -41.61 -0.81
C PHE A 92 -31.65 -40.59 -1.86
N ASN A 93 -32.55 -39.86 -2.50
CA ASN A 93 -32.25 -38.85 -3.52
C ASN A 93 -31.37 -39.41 -4.67
N ILE A 94 -31.74 -40.58 -5.21
CA ILE A 94 -30.97 -41.30 -6.24
C ILE A 94 -31.50 -41.03 -7.65
N ASP A 95 -30.62 -40.53 -8.54
CA ASP A 95 -30.96 -40.20 -9.91
C ASP A 95 -31.43 -41.43 -10.71
N ILE A 96 -32.39 -41.23 -11.62
CA ILE A 96 -33.01 -42.32 -12.39
C ILE A 96 -32.02 -43.10 -13.26
N HIS A 97 -30.91 -42.47 -13.67
CA HIS A 97 -29.87 -43.08 -14.50
C HIS A 97 -28.84 -43.88 -13.68
N GLU A 98 -28.86 -43.80 -12.35
CA GLU A 98 -28.02 -44.64 -11.49
C GLU A 98 -28.61 -46.04 -11.35
N GLN A 99 -27.79 -47.07 -11.59
CA GLN A 99 -28.16 -48.47 -11.33
C GLN A 99 -28.00 -48.78 -9.85
N ILE A 100 -29.10 -49.13 -9.17
CA ILE A 100 -29.07 -49.62 -7.78
C ILE A 100 -28.50 -51.05 -7.77
N LEU A 101 -27.36 -51.24 -7.11
CA LEU A 101 -26.63 -52.50 -7.07
C LEU A 101 -26.88 -53.28 -5.78
N PHE A 102 -27.10 -52.56 -4.68
CA PHE A 102 -27.37 -53.12 -3.37
C PHE A 102 -28.20 -52.15 -2.53
N PHE A 103 -29.05 -52.74 -1.70
CA PHE A 103 -29.82 -52.03 -0.71
C PHE A 103 -29.99 -52.89 0.53
N ASN A 104 -29.79 -52.29 1.70
CA ASN A 104 -30.12 -52.91 2.98
C ASN A 104 -30.94 -51.94 3.83
N ASP A 105 -32.16 -52.36 4.13
CA ASP A 105 -33.11 -51.58 4.92
C ASP A 105 -32.88 -51.85 6.41
N THR A 106 -32.53 -50.81 7.17
CA THR A 106 -32.39 -50.90 8.63
C THR A 106 -33.57 -50.26 9.36
N SER A 107 -34.61 -49.83 8.66
CA SER A 107 -35.81 -49.26 9.27
C SER A 107 -36.64 -50.32 10.01
N PHE A 108 -37.23 -49.94 11.13
CA PHE A 108 -38.00 -50.84 11.99
C PHE A 108 -39.19 -51.52 11.26
N PHE A 109 -39.80 -50.82 10.28
CA PHE A 109 -40.98 -51.30 9.56
C PHE A 109 -40.69 -51.74 8.11
N GLY A 110 -39.44 -51.71 7.65
CA GLY A 110 -39.09 -52.04 6.25
C GLY A 110 -39.59 -51.00 5.24
N ASN A 111 -39.62 -49.73 5.66
CA ASN A 111 -40.15 -48.59 4.91
C ASN A 111 -39.17 -48.04 3.87
N LYS A 112 -37.95 -48.57 3.81
CA LYS A 112 -36.91 -48.21 2.82
C LYS A 112 -36.46 -46.76 2.89
N ASN A 113 -36.55 -46.17 4.07
CA ASN A 113 -36.15 -44.79 4.35
C ASN A 113 -34.99 -44.72 5.35
N GLN A 114 -34.33 -45.84 5.65
CA GLN A 114 -33.18 -45.95 6.53
C GLN A 114 -32.27 -47.08 6.05
N GLY A 115 -30.96 -46.94 6.22
CA GLY A 115 -29.97 -47.96 5.84
C GLY A 115 -29.01 -47.48 4.75
N ILE A 116 -28.50 -48.42 3.94
CA ILE A 116 -27.49 -48.12 2.90
C ILE A 116 -28.00 -48.52 1.52
N VAL A 117 -27.74 -47.66 0.53
CA VAL A 117 -27.87 -47.95 -0.90
C VAL A 117 -26.50 -47.81 -1.55
N ILE A 118 -26.13 -48.79 -2.38
CA ILE A 118 -24.95 -48.71 -3.25
C ILE A 118 -25.42 -48.70 -4.70
N THR A 119 -24.98 -47.69 -5.45
CA THR A 119 -25.24 -47.56 -6.89
C THR A 119 -23.95 -47.78 -7.69
N ASN A 120 -23.99 -47.56 -9.00
CA ASN A 120 -22.80 -47.50 -9.84
C ASN A 120 -21.99 -46.20 -9.71
N LYS A 121 -22.53 -45.16 -9.04
CA LYS A 121 -21.86 -43.87 -8.87
C LYS A 121 -21.47 -43.54 -7.42
N ARG A 122 -22.26 -44.00 -6.44
CA ARG A 122 -22.10 -43.58 -5.04
C ARG A 122 -22.60 -44.62 -4.03
N LEU A 123 -22.24 -44.38 -2.77
CA LEU A 123 -22.85 -44.97 -1.59
C LEU A 123 -23.71 -43.91 -0.91
N ALA A 124 -25.00 -44.18 -0.72
CA ALA A 124 -25.92 -43.33 0.04
C ALA A 124 -26.30 -44.02 1.36
N TRP A 125 -26.35 -43.26 2.45
CA TRP A 125 -26.58 -43.76 3.80
C TRP A 125 -27.52 -42.83 4.58
N ILE A 126 -28.50 -43.43 5.24
CA ILE A 126 -29.37 -42.77 6.21
C ILE A 126 -29.22 -43.56 7.53
N PRO A 127 -28.46 -43.04 8.52
CA PRO A 127 -28.23 -43.72 9.80
C PRO A 127 -29.55 -43.95 10.55
N ASP A 128 -30.34 -42.88 10.67
CA ASP A 128 -31.63 -42.84 11.35
C ASP A 128 -32.60 -41.97 10.53
N ASN A 129 -33.81 -42.49 10.32
CA ASN A 129 -34.82 -41.80 9.52
C ASN A 129 -35.57 -40.70 10.29
N ASP A 130 -35.33 -40.57 11.59
CA ASP A 130 -35.83 -39.45 12.41
C ASP A 130 -35.04 -38.15 12.20
N GLU A 131 -33.79 -38.23 11.72
CA GLU A 131 -32.89 -37.07 11.51
C GLU A 131 -33.05 -36.43 10.13
N GLY A 132 -33.46 -37.19 9.12
CA GLY A 132 -33.82 -36.69 7.79
C GLY A 132 -32.67 -36.42 6.82
N ASP A 133 -31.41 -36.59 7.23
CA ASP A 133 -30.25 -36.35 6.38
C ASP A 133 -29.88 -37.58 5.54
N VAL A 134 -29.62 -37.36 4.25
CA VAL A 134 -29.08 -38.37 3.33
C VAL A 134 -27.61 -38.08 3.10
N TYR A 135 -26.74 -38.92 3.67
CA TYR A 135 -25.30 -38.86 3.42
C TYR A 135 -24.99 -39.57 2.11
N SER A 136 -24.26 -38.93 1.21
CA SER A 136 -23.97 -39.44 -0.13
C SER A 136 -22.50 -39.27 -0.46
N PHE A 137 -21.83 -40.37 -0.81
CA PHE A 137 -20.40 -40.43 -1.08
C PHE A 137 -20.17 -40.95 -2.50
N ALA A 138 -19.72 -40.09 -3.41
CA ALA A 138 -19.38 -40.53 -4.77
C ALA A 138 -18.12 -41.40 -4.74
N PHE A 139 -18.06 -42.42 -5.59
CA PHE A 139 -16.90 -43.31 -5.62
C PHE A 139 -15.60 -42.62 -6.06
N ASN A 140 -15.70 -41.51 -6.80
CA ASN A 140 -14.55 -40.72 -7.25
C ASN A 140 -13.93 -39.86 -6.14
N ASP A 141 -14.69 -39.59 -5.08
CA ASP A 141 -14.24 -38.78 -3.93
C ASP A 141 -13.61 -39.65 -2.82
N ILE A 142 -13.73 -40.97 -2.96
CA ILE A 142 -13.18 -41.93 -2.02
C ILE A 142 -11.80 -42.36 -2.52
N LYS A 143 -10.78 -42.23 -1.70
CA LYS A 143 -9.40 -42.67 -1.97
C LYS A 143 -9.21 -44.16 -1.72
N ARG A 144 -9.78 -44.66 -0.61
CA ARG A 144 -9.72 -46.08 -0.25
C ARG A 144 -10.86 -46.47 0.69
N VAL A 145 -11.19 -47.76 0.69
CA VAL A 145 -12.14 -48.36 1.64
C VAL A 145 -11.45 -49.44 2.47
N GLU A 146 -11.62 -49.38 3.79
CA GLU A 146 -10.99 -50.31 4.73
C GLU A 146 -12.01 -50.87 5.72
N TYR A 147 -11.90 -52.16 6.04
CA TYR A 147 -12.57 -52.74 7.19
C TYR A 147 -11.67 -52.63 8.42
N ARG A 148 -12.17 -52.01 9.49
CA ARG A 148 -11.49 -51.96 10.80
C ARG A 148 -12.52 -51.89 11.92
N GLU A 149 -12.28 -52.61 13.02
CA GLU A 149 -13.04 -52.47 14.28
C GLU A 149 -14.57 -52.50 14.11
N MET A 150 -15.09 -53.47 13.34
CA MET A 150 -16.54 -53.63 13.07
C MET A 150 -17.19 -52.47 12.29
N HIS A 151 -16.39 -51.67 11.59
CA HIS A 151 -16.82 -50.62 10.68
C HIS A 151 -16.17 -50.77 9.30
N ILE A 152 -16.84 -50.23 8.29
CA ILE A 152 -16.27 -49.95 6.97
C ILE A 152 -15.94 -48.46 6.92
N TYR A 153 -14.67 -48.13 6.78
CA TYR A 153 -14.18 -46.77 6.69
C TYR A 153 -14.07 -46.34 5.24
N LEU A 154 -14.68 -45.19 4.90
CA LEU A 154 -14.45 -44.48 3.65
C LEU A 154 -13.42 -43.38 3.91
N TRP A 155 -12.31 -43.41 3.18
CA TRP A 155 -11.24 -42.43 3.29
C TRP A 155 -11.28 -41.50 2.09
N GLY A 156 -11.37 -40.19 2.31
CA GLY A 156 -11.25 -39.18 1.25
C GLY A 156 -9.81 -38.91 0.83
N TYR A 157 -9.61 -37.92 -0.05
CA TYR A 157 -8.29 -37.46 -0.47
C TYR A 157 -7.67 -36.39 0.45
N GLY A 158 -8.46 -35.83 1.39
CA GLY A 158 -7.99 -34.90 2.42
C GLY A 158 -7.17 -35.56 3.54
N ASN A 159 -7.11 -34.91 4.71
CA ASN A 159 -6.30 -35.37 5.84
C ASN A 159 -6.68 -36.79 6.31
N ASP A 160 -5.69 -37.59 6.71
CA ASP A 160 -5.83 -38.97 7.23
C ASP A 160 -6.61 -39.06 8.57
N GLU A 161 -7.28 -38.01 9.02
CA GLU A 161 -8.19 -38.03 10.17
C GLU A 161 -9.67 -37.90 9.77
N ASP A 162 -9.94 -37.48 8.52
CA ASP A 162 -11.28 -37.23 8.00
C ASP A 162 -11.81 -38.46 7.23
N ASN A 163 -12.22 -39.47 7.99
CA ASN A 163 -12.80 -40.71 7.47
C ASN A 163 -14.24 -40.88 7.94
N VAL A 164 -15.05 -41.59 7.15
CA VAL A 164 -16.45 -41.88 7.49
C VAL A 164 -16.58 -43.33 7.95
N PRO A 165 -16.84 -43.59 9.25
CA PRO A 165 -17.10 -44.93 9.75
C PRO A 165 -18.55 -45.35 9.47
N LEU A 166 -18.72 -46.44 8.72
CA LEU A 166 -20.03 -47.06 8.47
C LEU A 166 -20.17 -48.36 9.28
N PRO A 167 -21.11 -48.43 10.24
CA PRO A 167 -21.36 -49.64 11.02
C PRO A 167 -21.73 -50.85 10.15
N LEU A 168 -21.25 -52.04 10.52
CA LEU A 168 -21.44 -53.26 9.71
C LEU A 168 -22.90 -53.74 9.60
N ASP A 169 -23.74 -53.42 10.58
CA ASP A 169 -25.16 -53.76 10.61
C ASP A 169 -25.95 -53.09 9.47
N HIS A 170 -25.44 -52.00 8.91
CA HIS A 170 -25.98 -51.41 7.69
C HIS A 170 -25.63 -52.18 6.41
N PHE A 171 -24.68 -53.11 6.43
CA PHE A 171 -24.33 -53.93 5.26
C PHE A 171 -24.97 -55.32 5.31
N PHE A 172 -25.11 -55.91 6.49
CA PHE A 172 -25.68 -57.24 6.67
C PHE A 172 -26.02 -57.54 8.14
N SER A 173 -26.99 -58.42 8.38
CA SER A 173 -27.35 -58.84 9.73
C SER A 173 -26.40 -59.92 10.27
N PHE A 174 -25.98 -59.81 11.53
CA PHE A 174 -25.17 -60.80 12.21
C PHE A 174 -25.43 -60.84 13.72
N ASN A 175 -25.23 -62.01 14.34
CA ASN A 175 -25.37 -62.20 15.79
C ASN A 175 -24.00 -62.27 16.46
N GLY A 176 -23.45 -61.09 16.78
CA GLY A 176 -22.17 -60.95 17.48
C GLY A 176 -20.92 -61.10 16.60
N GLU A 177 -19.77 -60.79 17.19
CA GLU A 177 -18.49 -60.81 16.51
C GLU A 177 -17.99 -62.24 16.28
N THR A 178 -17.93 -62.68 15.03
CA THR A 178 -17.38 -63.98 14.63
C THR A 178 -16.35 -63.83 13.52
N SER A 179 -15.44 -64.80 13.37
CA SER A 179 -14.46 -64.79 12.28
C SER A 179 -15.10 -64.80 10.89
N ALA A 180 -16.30 -65.37 10.74
CA ALA A 180 -17.06 -65.36 9.49
C ALA A 180 -17.55 -63.94 9.14
N VAL A 181 -18.10 -63.22 10.13
CA VAL A 181 -18.54 -61.81 9.99
C VAL A 181 -17.36 -60.92 9.58
N LYS A 182 -16.20 -61.07 10.23
CA LYS A 182 -14.99 -60.32 9.85
C LYS A 182 -14.54 -60.62 8.43
N ALA A 183 -14.57 -61.88 8.02
CA ALA A 183 -14.22 -62.27 6.66
C ALA A 183 -15.18 -61.65 5.63
N ASP A 184 -16.49 -61.64 5.90
CA ASP A 184 -17.47 -61.03 5.01
C ASP A 184 -17.36 -59.50 4.96
N ALA A 185 -17.08 -58.85 6.08
CA ALA A 185 -16.76 -57.42 6.15
C ALA A 185 -15.53 -57.06 5.30
N GLN A 186 -14.43 -57.82 5.42
CA GLN A 186 -13.22 -57.63 4.61
C GLN A 186 -13.51 -57.81 3.11
N LYS A 187 -14.39 -58.75 2.74
CA LYS A 187 -14.79 -58.93 1.35
C LYS A 187 -15.55 -57.72 0.83
N ILE A 188 -16.50 -57.18 1.60
CA ILE A 188 -17.27 -55.97 1.24
C ILE A 188 -16.34 -54.78 1.06
N ALA A 189 -15.46 -54.51 2.02
CA ALA A 189 -14.44 -53.47 1.90
C ALA A 189 -13.63 -53.63 0.60
N ALA A 190 -13.18 -54.86 0.30
CA ALA A 190 -12.43 -55.13 -0.93
C ALA A 190 -13.25 -54.97 -2.23
N VAL A 191 -14.58 -55.18 -2.18
CA VAL A 191 -15.46 -54.94 -3.34
C VAL A 191 -15.64 -53.43 -3.55
N LEU A 192 -15.95 -52.69 -2.48
CA LEU A 192 -16.09 -51.23 -2.53
C LEU A 192 -14.78 -50.56 -2.95
N ASN A 193 -13.65 -51.00 -2.41
CA ASN A 193 -12.33 -50.48 -2.79
C ASN A 193 -12.03 -50.71 -4.28
N LYS A 194 -12.53 -51.82 -4.85
CA LYS A 194 -12.44 -52.08 -6.30
C LYS A 194 -13.37 -51.17 -7.11
N MET A 195 -14.57 -50.88 -6.62
CA MET A 195 -15.46 -49.91 -7.26
C MET A 195 -14.80 -48.54 -7.31
N VAL A 196 -14.27 -48.08 -6.18
CA VAL A 196 -13.49 -46.84 -6.04
C VAL A 196 -12.33 -46.80 -7.04
N THR A 197 -11.53 -47.87 -7.10
CA THR A 197 -10.40 -47.95 -8.05
C THR A 197 -10.84 -47.85 -9.52
N VAL A 198 -12.02 -48.40 -9.86
CA VAL A 198 -12.55 -48.38 -11.23
C VAL A 198 -13.22 -47.05 -11.58
N ALA A 199 -13.85 -46.41 -10.59
CA ALA A 199 -14.48 -45.11 -10.74
C ALA A 199 -13.42 -44.03 -11.02
N GLY A 200 -12.24 -44.14 -10.39
CA GLY A 200 -11.11 -43.24 -10.57
C GLY A 200 -11.33 -41.92 -9.84
N HIS A 201 -10.26 -41.16 -9.61
CA HIS A 201 -10.35 -39.81 -9.08
C HIS A 201 -10.20 -38.81 -10.22
N GLU A 202 -11.11 -37.85 -10.30
CA GLU A 202 -10.97 -36.67 -11.14
C GLU A 202 -10.65 -35.52 -10.19
N GLU A 203 -9.43 -34.97 -10.27
CA GLU A 203 -9.09 -33.74 -9.57
C GLU A 203 -9.81 -32.60 -10.28
N GLU A 204 -10.82 -31.99 -9.62
CA GLU A 204 -11.37 -30.72 -10.07
C GLU A 204 -10.36 -29.62 -9.70
N THR A 205 -9.65 -29.08 -10.69
CA THR A 205 -8.78 -27.91 -10.49
C THR A 205 -9.65 -26.67 -10.30
N THR A 206 -9.40 -25.94 -9.23
CA THR A 206 -10.04 -24.63 -9.02
C THR A 206 -9.41 -23.58 -9.94
N PRO A 207 -10.13 -22.50 -10.29
CA PRO A 207 -9.56 -21.41 -11.09
C PRO A 207 -8.30 -20.78 -10.47
N LEU A 208 -8.20 -20.74 -9.13
CA LEU A 208 -7.00 -20.25 -8.44
C LEU A 208 -5.82 -21.21 -8.60
N GLU A 209 -6.03 -22.52 -8.49
CA GLU A 209 -4.98 -23.53 -8.72
C GLU A 209 -4.48 -23.50 -10.18
N GLU A 210 -5.37 -23.22 -11.14
CA GLU A 210 -4.94 -22.99 -12.53
C GLU A 210 -4.06 -21.74 -12.66
N ILE A 211 -4.41 -20.64 -11.98
CA ILE A 211 -3.61 -19.41 -11.95
C ILE A 211 -2.23 -19.66 -11.31
N GLU A 212 -2.19 -20.36 -10.18
CA GLU A 212 -0.95 -20.76 -9.51
C GLU A 212 -0.07 -21.59 -10.45
N SER A 213 -0.66 -22.57 -11.14
CA SER A 213 0.03 -23.38 -12.14
C SER A 213 0.58 -22.54 -13.31
N TYR A 214 -0.15 -21.53 -13.78
CA TYR A 214 0.38 -20.63 -14.81
C TYR A 214 1.61 -19.86 -14.31
N LEU A 215 1.60 -19.36 -13.07
CA LEU A 215 2.74 -18.66 -12.49
C LEU A 215 3.95 -19.59 -12.29
N ASP A 216 3.73 -20.81 -11.77
CA ASP A 216 4.78 -21.81 -11.59
C ASP A 216 5.46 -22.20 -12.91
N ASN A 217 4.72 -22.13 -14.01
CA ASN A 217 5.23 -22.41 -15.36
C ASN A 217 5.78 -21.17 -16.09
N ASN A 218 5.88 -20.01 -15.43
CA ASN A 218 6.25 -18.70 -16.02
C ASN A 218 5.35 -18.30 -17.21
N GLU A 219 4.05 -18.56 -17.10
CA GLU A 219 3.04 -18.18 -18.08
C GLU A 219 2.25 -16.96 -17.59
N ALA A 220 2.96 -15.89 -17.21
CA ALA A 220 2.40 -14.70 -16.57
C ALA A 220 1.25 -14.06 -17.37
N ASP A 221 1.30 -14.04 -18.70
CA ASP A 221 0.23 -13.50 -19.53
C ASP A 221 -1.09 -14.27 -19.38
N LYS A 222 -1.04 -15.60 -19.21
CA LYS A 222 -2.23 -16.42 -18.95
C LYS A 222 -2.77 -16.20 -17.54
N ALA A 223 -1.87 -16.08 -16.56
CA ALA A 223 -2.25 -15.75 -15.18
C ALA A 223 -2.97 -14.39 -15.13
N ILE A 224 -2.40 -13.35 -15.75
CA ILE A 224 -3.00 -12.00 -15.83
C ILE A 224 -4.39 -12.08 -16.48
N GLN A 225 -4.53 -12.82 -17.58
CA GLN A 225 -5.82 -12.98 -18.25
C GLN A 225 -6.84 -13.65 -17.32
N GLY A 226 -6.51 -14.81 -16.75
CA GLY A 226 -7.41 -15.56 -15.87
C GLY A 226 -7.83 -14.76 -14.63
N ILE A 227 -6.90 -14.05 -14.01
CA ILE A 227 -7.19 -13.19 -12.85
C ILE A 227 -8.13 -12.05 -13.22
N ASN A 228 -7.91 -11.38 -14.36
CA ASN A 228 -8.79 -10.29 -14.80
C ASN A 228 -10.20 -10.79 -15.15
N GLU A 229 -10.33 -11.99 -15.71
CA GLU A 229 -11.62 -12.64 -15.94
C GLU A 229 -12.34 -12.93 -14.62
N MET A 230 -11.62 -13.45 -13.62
CA MET A 230 -12.13 -13.69 -12.27
C MET A 230 -12.58 -12.39 -11.58
N LEU A 231 -11.74 -11.35 -11.57
CA LEU A 231 -12.06 -10.05 -10.98
C LEU A 231 -13.24 -9.34 -11.67
N SER A 232 -13.48 -9.65 -12.95
CA SER A 232 -14.63 -9.15 -13.72
C SER A 232 -15.91 -9.96 -13.51
N SER A 233 -15.82 -11.15 -12.90
CA SER A 233 -16.97 -12.00 -12.65
C SER A 233 -17.86 -11.44 -11.52
N THR A 234 -19.16 -11.71 -11.58
CA THR A 234 -20.08 -11.38 -10.48
C THR A 234 -20.06 -12.42 -9.36
N ASP A 235 -19.36 -13.53 -9.56
CA ASP A 235 -19.37 -14.68 -8.67
C ASP A 235 -18.43 -14.48 -7.47
N ILE A 236 -17.37 -13.69 -7.63
CA ILE A 236 -16.46 -13.32 -6.53
C ILE A 236 -16.98 -12.05 -5.85
N THR A 237 -17.57 -12.26 -4.66
CA THR A 237 -18.15 -11.16 -3.88
C THR A 237 -17.39 -10.85 -2.61
N ASP A 238 -16.64 -11.81 -2.07
CA ASP A 238 -15.86 -11.64 -0.85
C ASP A 238 -14.50 -10.95 -1.12
N ASP A 239 -14.10 -10.10 -0.18
CA ASP A 239 -12.89 -9.29 -0.30
C ASP A 239 -11.61 -10.13 -0.15
N GLU A 240 -11.69 -11.28 0.54
CA GLU A 240 -10.55 -12.16 0.78
C GLU A 240 -10.11 -12.87 -0.52
N THR A 241 -11.06 -13.42 -1.29
CA THR A 241 -10.78 -13.99 -2.60
C THR A 241 -10.26 -12.92 -3.58
N LYS A 242 -10.81 -11.71 -3.55
CA LYS A 242 -10.31 -10.60 -4.38
C LYS A 242 -8.89 -10.20 -3.98
N SER A 243 -8.59 -10.16 -2.68
CA SER A 243 -7.25 -9.90 -2.16
C SER A 243 -6.24 -10.92 -2.72
N ILE A 244 -6.58 -12.21 -2.68
CA ILE A 244 -5.76 -13.29 -3.25
C ILE A 244 -5.58 -13.12 -4.77
N CYS A 245 -6.64 -12.76 -5.50
CA CYS A 245 -6.56 -12.46 -6.94
C CYS A 245 -5.57 -11.32 -7.23
N TYR A 246 -5.69 -10.20 -6.52
CA TYR A 246 -4.77 -9.06 -6.69
C TYR A 246 -3.33 -9.39 -6.27
N TYR A 247 -3.15 -10.24 -5.25
CA TYR A 247 -1.85 -10.76 -4.86
C TYR A 247 -1.19 -11.55 -6.01
N TYR A 248 -1.91 -12.48 -6.63
CA TYR A 248 -1.41 -13.23 -7.78
C TYR A 248 -1.20 -12.33 -9.01
N LEU A 249 -2.02 -11.27 -9.16
CA LEU A 249 -1.84 -10.30 -10.24
C LEU A 249 -0.54 -9.53 -10.08
N GLY A 250 -0.20 -9.14 -8.84
CA GLY A 250 1.08 -8.53 -8.50
C GLY A 250 2.25 -9.45 -8.85
N LEU A 251 2.18 -10.73 -8.48
CA LEU A 251 3.21 -11.72 -8.84
C LEU A 251 3.35 -11.92 -10.35
N ALA A 252 2.24 -11.94 -11.09
CA ALA A 252 2.29 -12.06 -12.54
C ALA A 252 2.99 -10.85 -13.19
N TYR A 253 2.69 -9.63 -12.72
CA TYR A 253 3.39 -8.44 -13.19
C TYR A 253 4.87 -8.40 -12.77
N ALA A 254 5.22 -8.93 -11.59
CA ALA A 254 6.61 -9.09 -11.19
C ALA A 254 7.37 -10.02 -12.16
N GLN A 255 6.78 -11.16 -12.55
CA GLN A 255 7.37 -12.05 -13.57
C GLN A 255 7.55 -11.34 -14.92
N LYS A 256 6.54 -10.60 -15.40
CA LYS A 256 6.66 -9.81 -16.64
C LYS A 256 7.77 -8.77 -16.56
N MET A 257 7.92 -8.13 -15.40
CA MET A 257 8.96 -7.14 -15.16
C MET A 257 10.35 -7.79 -15.18
N GLU A 258 10.55 -8.92 -14.51
CA GLU A 258 11.82 -9.66 -14.52
C GLU A 258 12.20 -10.16 -15.92
N GLU A 259 11.24 -10.71 -16.68
CA GLU A 259 11.44 -11.10 -18.08
C GLU A 259 11.93 -9.92 -18.92
N GLN A 260 11.33 -8.75 -18.74
CA GLN A 260 11.70 -7.56 -19.49
C GLN A 260 13.05 -6.98 -19.03
N LEU A 261 13.36 -7.02 -17.73
CA LEU A 261 14.68 -6.67 -17.18
C LEU A 261 15.78 -7.53 -17.82
N ASP A 262 15.57 -8.84 -17.94
CA ASP A 262 16.52 -9.74 -18.60
C ASP A 262 16.73 -9.39 -20.08
N VAL A 263 15.66 -8.99 -20.79
CA VAL A 263 15.74 -8.50 -22.17
C VAL A 263 16.56 -7.20 -22.26
N ASP A 264 16.29 -6.24 -21.38
CA ASP A 264 17.00 -4.95 -21.36
C ASP A 264 18.49 -5.14 -21.04
N ILE A 265 18.81 -6.01 -20.07
CA ILE A 265 20.18 -6.38 -19.71
C ILE A 265 20.88 -7.07 -20.89
N ALA A 266 20.22 -8.03 -21.56
CA ALA A 266 20.77 -8.72 -22.72
C ALA A 266 21.00 -7.78 -23.92
N ALA A 267 20.19 -6.72 -24.04
CA ALA A 267 20.35 -5.67 -25.04
C ALA A 267 21.48 -4.68 -24.69
N GLY A 268 21.98 -4.69 -23.45
CA GLY A 268 23.00 -3.75 -22.97
C GLY A 268 22.45 -2.35 -22.70
N SER A 269 21.15 -2.23 -22.39
CA SER A 269 20.51 -0.96 -22.08
C SER A 269 21.06 -0.37 -20.77
N GLU A 270 21.41 0.92 -20.78
CA GLU A 270 21.85 1.63 -19.56
C GLU A 270 20.68 2.10 -18.68
N GLN A 271 19.46 2.06 -19.21
CA GLN A 271 18.22 2.46 -18.53
C GLN A 271 17.17 1.35 -18.67
N PHE A 272 16.26 1.30 -17.70
CA PHE A 272 15.08 0.43 -17.78
C PHE A 272 14.16 0.90 -18.89
N SER A 273 13.55 -0.05 -19.60
CA SER A 273 12.54 0.26 -20.61
C SER A 273 11.25 0.77 -19.98
N GLU A 274 10.45 1.50 -20.77
CA GLU A 274 9.10 1.93 -20.37
C GLU A 274 8.19 0.75 -20.00
N GLU A 275 8.43 -0.43 -20.60
CA GLU A 275 7.74 -1.67 -20.26
C GLU A 275 8.01 -2.11 -18.81
N VAL A 276 9.28 -2.01 -18.36
CA VAL A 276 9.66 -2.31 -16.97
C VAL A 276 8.96 -1.37 -16.00
N ASP A 277 8.98 -0.05 -16.26
CA ASP A 277 8.31 0.94 -15.42
C ASP A 277 6.79 0.71 -15.37
N ARG A 278 6.19 0.33 -16.50
CA ARG A 278 4.76 0.00 -16.57
C ARG A 278 4.43 -1.23 -15.73
N TYR A 279 5.26 -2.28 -15.81
CA TYR A 279 5.04 -3.49 -15.02
C TYR A 279 5.28 -3.26 -13.52
N ASP A 280 6.29 -2.48 -13.13
CA ASP A 280 6.50 -2.06 -11.74
C ASP A 280 5.27 -1.29 -11.23
N GLY A 281 4.76 -0.32 -12.00
CA GLY A 281 3.55 0.43 -11.64
C GLY A 281 2.31 -0.46 -11.48
N ALA A 282 2.12 -1.41 -12.38
CA ALA A 282 1.00 -2.36 -12.34
C ALA A 282 1.11 -3.33 -11.16
N MET A 283 2.30 -3.86 -10.91
CA MET A 283 2.61 -4.71 -9.75
C MET A 283 2.32 -3.99 -8.43
N ASN A 284 2.86 -2.77 -8.27
CA ASN A 284 2.65 -1.96 -7.06
C ASN A 284 1.17 -1.64 -6.83
N SER A 285 0.42 -1.38 -7.90
CA SER A 285 -1.02 -1.13 -7.84
C SER A 285 -1.79 -2.39 -7.42
N ALA A 286 -1.47 -3.55 -8.00
CA ALA A 286 -2.10 -4.81 -7.65
C ALA A 286 -1.83 -5.19 -6.17
N PHE A 287 -0.58 -5.11 -5.70
CA PHE A 287 -0.28 -5.37 -4.29
C PHE A 287 -0.96 -4.37 -3.34
N ARG A 288 -1.14 -3.11 -3.75
CA ARG A 288 -1.89 -2.12 -2.96
C ARG A 288 -3.36 -2.52 -2.82
N GLU A 289 -4.01 -2.92 -3.91
CA GLU A 289 -5.40 -3.39 -3.86
C GLU A 289 -5.54 -4.66 -3.01
N ALA A 290 -4.59 -5.60 -3.12
CA ALA A 290 -4.52 -6.77 -2.25
C ALA A 290 -4.46 -6.36 -0.76
N LEU A 291 -3.56 -5.42 -0.41
CA LEU A 291 -3.43 -4.90 0.96
C LEU A 291 -4.68 -4.16 1.46
N VAL A 292 -5.45 -3.51 0.58
CA VAL A 292 -6.69 -2.82 0.99
C VAL A 292 -7.77 -3.82 1.37
N LEU A 293 -7.85 -4.94 0.64
CA LEU A 293 -8.88 -5.96 0.82
C LEU A 293 -8.49 -7.03 1.86
N CYS A 294 -7.18 -7.19 2.13
CA CYS A 294 -6.67 -8.21 3.03
C CYS A 294 -6.92 -7.88 4.51
N THR A 295 -7.60 -8.79 5.19
CA THR A 295 -7.87 -8.75 6.65
C THR A 295 -6.94 -9.65 7.47
N ASP A 296 -6.18 -10.54 6.83
CA ASP A 296 -5.28 -11.48 7.49
C ASP A 296 -3.87 -10.90 7.66
N ASP A 297 -3.44 -10.66 8.91
CA ASP A 297 -2.17 -9.97 9.21
C ASP A 297 -0.93 -10.73 8.72
N GLU A 298 -0.96 -12.07 8.72
CA GLU A 298 0.15 -12.90 8.24
C GLU A 298 0.29 -12.79 6.72
N PHE A 299 -0.83 -12.88 5.99
CA PHE A 299 -0.86 -12.71 4.54
C PHE A 299 -0.50 -11.27 4.12
N ARG A 300 -0.89 -10.25 4.89
CA ARG A 300 -0.42 -8.86 4.67
C ARG A 300 1.10 -8.78 4.70
N CYS A 301 1.75 -9.43 5.67
CA CYS A 301 3.21 -9.46 5.75
C CYS A 301 3.84 -10.10 4.52
N LYS A 302 3.23 -11.17 4.00
CA LYS A 302 3.65 -11.81 2.74
C LYS A 302 3.54 -10.88 1.54
N ILE A 303 2.44 -10.14 1.42
CA ILE A 303 2.25 -9.14 0.36
C ILE A 303 3.30 -8.02 0.48
N TYR A 304 3.53 -7.50 1.69
CA TYR A 304 4.58 -6.50 1.93
C TYR A 304 5.97 -7.01 1.54
N TYR A 305 6.30 -8.25 1.89
CA TYR A 305 7.58 -8.85 1.57
C TYR A 305 7.80 -8.95 0.06
N LEU A 306 6.84 -9.49 -0.69
CA LEU A 306 6.97 -9.63 -2.15
C LEU A 306 7.00 -8.27 -2.84
N ASN A 307 6.22 -7.30 -2.36
CA ASN A 307 6.31 -5.93 -2.86
C ASN A 307 7.70 -5.34 -2.58
N ALA A 308 8.26 -5.54 -1.38
CA ALA A 308 9.61 -5.10 -1.03
C ALA A 308 10.71 -5.75 -1.88
N LEU A 309 10.52 -7.01 -2.25
CA LEU A 309 11.46 -7.81 -3.03
C LEU A 309 11.56 -7.31 -4.49
N TYR A 310 10.42 -7.02 -5.11
CA TYR A 310 10.36 -6.72 -6.55
C TYR A 310 10.32 -5.22 -6.87
N CYS A 311 9.83 -4.35 -5.98
CA CYS A 311 9.67 -2.92 -6.25
C CYS A 311 10.98 -2.25 -6.65
N LEU A 312 10.98 -1.55 -7.80
CA LEU A 312 12.15 -0.81 -8.28
C LEU A 312 12.48 0.41 -7.42
N ASN A 313 11.45 1.03 -6.83
CA ASN A 313 11.65 2.14 -5.92
C ASN A 313 12.20 1.64 -4.58
N GLN A 314 13.51 1.72 -4.43
CA GLN A 314 14.22 1.30 -3.22
C GLN A 314 13.67 1.95 -1.93
N LEU A 315 13.22 3.21 -1.97
CA LEU A 315 12.66 3.87 -0.79
C LEU A 315 11.33 3.23 -0.38
N GLN A 316 10.47 2.93 -1.36
CA GLN A 316 9.22 2.23 -1.13
C GLN A 316 9.47 0.79 -0.65
N GLY A 317 10.35 0.05 -1.33
CA GLY A 317 10.71 -1.31 -0.95
C GLY A 317 11.25 -1.39 0.48
N ARG A 318 12.04 -0.39 0.91
CA ARG A 318 12.50 -0.26 2.30
C ARG A 318 11.36 -0.12 3.31
N GLN A 319 10.30 0.63 2.99
CA GLN A 319 9.14 0.78 3.87
C GLN A 319 8.32 -0.51 3.92
N MET A 320 8.10 -1.16 2.78
CA MET A 320 7.41 -2.45 2.71
C MET A 320 8.19 -3.53 3.49
N ALA A 321 9.52 -3.51 3.45
CA ALA A 321 10.36 -4.40 4.24
C ALA A 321 10.18 -4.21 5.76
N LEU A 322 10.04 -2.97 6.25
CA LEU A 322 9.74 -2.72 7.67
C LEU A 322 8.38 -3.31 8.08
N ALA A 323 7.37 -3.20 7.20
CA ALA A 323 6.07 -3.81 7.42
C ALA A 323 6.15 -5.35 7.48
N ALA A 324 6.84 -5.95 6.51
CA ALA A 324 7.01 -7.41 6.41
C ALA A 324 7.75 -8.04 7.60
N MET A 325 8.60 -7.28 8.32
CA MET A 325 9.30 -7.77 9.52
C MET A 325 8.37 -8.12 10.69
N GLU A 326 7.09 -7.74 10.65
CA GLU A 326 6.07 -8.17 11.62
C GLU A 326 5.62 -9.62 11.40
N SER A 327 6.01 -10.24 10.28
CA SER A 327 5.62 -11.60 9.94
C SER A 327 5.91 -12.58 11.09
N PRO A 328 4.95 -13.48 11.41
CA PRO A 328 5.22 -14.61 12.29
C PRO A 328 6.13 -15.65 11.63
N ASP A 329 6.20 -15.67 10.29
CA ASP A 329 7.12 -16.49 9.52
C ASP A 329 8.56 -15.99 9.67
N PHE A 330 9.44 -16.88 10.15
CA PHE A 330 10.83 -16.54 10.45
C PHE A 330 11.65 -16.19 9.19
N GLU A 331 11.39 -16.86 8.07
CA GLU A 331 12.12 -16.66 6.81
C GLU A 331 11.74 -15.31 6.20
N ILE A 332 10.44 -15.03 6.05
CA ILE A 332 9.93 -13.73 5.56
C ILE A 332 10.51 -12.59 6.42
N LYS A 333 10.47 -12.74 7.74
CA LYS A 333 10.98 -11.74 8.66
C LYS A 333 12.48 -11.49 8.49
N GLN A 334 13.26 -12.55 8.32
CA GLN A 334 14.71 -12.45 8.19
C GLN A 334 15.10 -11.83 6.84
N GLU A 335 14.45 -12.24 5.75
CA GLU A 335 14.72 -11.69 4.42
C GLU A 335 14.26 -10.23 4.30
N ALA A 336 13.10 -9.88 4.86
CA ALA A 336 12.66 -8.49 4.93
C ALA A 336 13.66 -7.62 5.69
N LYS A 337 14.23 -8.13 6.79
CA LYS A 337 15.33 -7.45 7.50
C LYS A 337 16.55 -7.24 6.60
N ASP A 338 16.93 -8.24 5.83
CA ASP A 338 18.09 -8.16 4.95
C ASP A 338 17.87 -7.16 3.80
N ILE A 339 16.66 -7.12 3.21
CA ILE A 339 16.24 -6.09 2.24
C ILE A 339 16.38 -4.69 2.84
N TYR A 340 15.79 -4.46 4.01
CA TYR A 340 15.90 -3.17 4.70
C TYR A 340 17.34 -2.75 4.96
N MET A 341 18.18 -3.67 5.45
CA MET A 341 19.58 -3.40 5.77
C MET A 341 20.39 -3.08 4.52
N ASN A 342 20.18 -3.84 3.44
CA ASN A 342 20.86 -3.62 2.18
C ASN A 342 20.51 -2.24 1.62
N THR A 343 19.22 -1.90 1.54
CA THR A 343 18.78 -0.59 1.04
C THR A 343 19.25 0.55 1.93
N THR A 344 19.23 0.36 3.26
CA THR A 344 19.71 1.36 4.23
C THR A 344 21.21 1.61 4.10
N LYS A 345 22.01 0.61 3.72
CA LYS A 345 23.46 0.74 3.54
C LYS A 345 23.84 1.62 2.35
N HIS A 346 23.04 1.62 1.28
CA HIS A 346 23.30 2.39 0.07
C HIS A 346 22.81 3.84 0.15
N LEU A 347 21.81 4.09 0.99
CA LEU A 347 21.17 5.40 1.17
C LEU A 347 22.10 6.56 1.60
N PRO A 348 23.11 6.41 2.47
CA PRO A 348 23.89 7.54 3.01
C PRO A 348 24.60 8.40 1.95
N ALA A 349 24.98 7.81 0.82
CA ALA A 349 25.76 8.46 -0.23
C ALA A 349 25.00 9.60 -0.93
N TYR A 350 23.67 9.49 -1.04
CA TYR A 350 22.83 10.44 -1.76
C TYR A 350 21.66 10.95 -0.92
N PHE A 351 21.57 10.62 0.37
CA PHE A 351 20.46 11.01 1.24
C PHE A 351 20.18 12.52 1.23
N THR A 352 21.22 13.36 1.20
CA THR A 352 21.09 14.82 1.13
C THR A 352 20.64 15.35 -0.24
N GLN A 353 20.68 14.51 -1.28
CA GLN A 353 20.23 14.81 -2.64
C GLN A 353 18.75 14.46 -2.85
N ILE A 354 18.15 13.69 -1.93
CA ILE A 354 16.72 13.37 -1.94
C ILE A 354 15.93 14.68 -1.76
N ASP A 355 14.83 14.82 -2.50
CA ASP A 355 13.91 15.95 -2.38
C ASP A 355 13.56 16.24 -0.92
N TYR A 356 13.50 17.53 -0.57
CA TYR A 356 13.29 17.97 0.80
C TYR A 356 12.00 17.40 1.39
N ASN A 357 10.90 17.35 0.65
CA ASN A 357 9.63 16.85 1.19
C ASN A 357 9.67 15.35 1.49
N THR A 358 10.43 14.59 0.70
CA THR A 358 10.66 13.16 0.91
C THR A 358 11.56 12.92 2.13
N ARG A 359 12.71 13.60 2.24
CA ARG A 359 13.65 13.45 3.37
C ARG A 359 13.28 14.27 4.61
N LYS A 360 12.16 14.99 4.59
CA LYS A 360 11.79 16.01 5.57
C LYS A 360 11.84 15.50 7.00
N PHE A 361 11.30 14.31 7.24
CA PHE A 361 11.17 13.74 8.57
C PHE A 361 12.00 12.47 8.71
N ILE A 362 12.69 12.37 9.84
CA ILE A 362 13.39 11.16 10.27
C ILE A 362 12.92 10.80 11.67
N PHE A 363 12.57 9.53 11.88
CA PHE A 363 12.37 8.96 13.20
C PHE A 363 13.52 8.02 13.56
N VAL A 364 14.13 8.24 14.72
CA VAL A 364 15.31 7.49 15.17
C VAL A 364 14.93 6.50 16.25
N LEU A 365 15.26 5.23 16.05
CA LEU A 365 15.05 4.13 16.98
C LEU A 365 16.32 3.84 17.79
N GLY A 366 16.14 3.33 19.00
CA GLY A 366 17.26 2.95 19.86
C GLY A 366 17.98 1.69 19.39
N THR A 367 17.23 0.68 18.91
CA THR A 367 17.78 -0.62 18.54
C THR A 367 17.05 -1.25 17.35
N GLU A 368 17.71 -2.16 16.63
CA GLU A 368 17.11 -2.93 15.54
C GLU A 368 15.89 -3.76 15.96
N LYS A 369 15.76 -4.12 17.23
CA LYS A 369 14.61 -4.91 17.73
C LYS A 369 13.28 -4.15 17.61
N GLN A 370 13.36 -2.84 17.43
CA GLN A 370 12.21 -1.94 17.30
C GLN A 370 11.82 -1.67 15.84
N LEU A 371 12.57 -2.21 14.87
CA LEU A 371 12.28 -2.03 13.44
C LEU A 371 10.99 -2.70 12.96
N PRO A 372 10.64 -3.93 13.38
CA PRO A 372 9.44 -4.60 12.88
C PRO A 372 8.18 -3.73 13.03
N GLY A 373 7.49 -3.48 11.92
CA GLY A 373 6.25 -2.69 11.89
C GLY A 373 6.44 -1.19 12.09
N CYS A 374 7.67 -0.72 12.29
CA CYS A 374 7.94 0.70 12.56
C CYS A 374 8.10 1.47 11.25
N TYR A 375 7.00 1.59 10.50
CA TYR A 375 6.90 2.41 9.30
C TYR A 375 5.60 3.23 9.32
N ASP A 376 5.57 4.32 8.58
CA ASP A 376 4.38 5.15 8.47
C ASP A 376 3.60 4.81 7.20
N LYS A 377 2.46 4.13 7.37
CA LYS A 377 1.54 3.76 6.29
C LYS A 377 1.02 4.96 5.49
N ASP A 378 0.94 6.13 6.11
CA ASP A 378 0.40 7.34 5.49
C ASP A 378 1.50 8.16 4.77
N GLY A 379 2.77 7.71 4.86
CA GLY A 379 3.91 8.33 4.16
C GLY A 379 4.30 9.73 4.65
N ASN A 380 3.84 10.17 5.81
CA ASN A 380 4.26 11.43 6.43
C ASN A 380 5.69 11.36 6.99
N ILE A 381 6.08 10.24 7.59
CA ILE A 381 7.40 9.97 8.16
C ILE A 381 8.03 8.81 7.38
N GLN A 382 8.71 9.15 6.29
CA GLN A 382 9.20 8.15 5.32
C GLN A 382 10.48 7.42 5.77
N PHE A 383 11.24 8.02 6.68
CA PHE A 383 12.54 7.52 7.08
C PHE A 383 12.58 7.15 8.57
N VAL A 384 12.67 5.84 8.82
CA VAL A 384 12.94 5.27 10.15
C VAL A 384 14.33 4.64 10.15
N PHE A 385 15.21 5.08 11.05
CA PHE A 385 16.58 4.55 11.19
C PHE A 385 16.82 4.08 12.62
N THR A 386 17.73 3.13 12.82
CA THR A 386 18.33 2.93 14.14
C THR A 386 19.47 3.93 14.35
N LEU A 387 19.87 4.15 15.61
CA LEU A 387 21.03 5.00 15.93
C LEU A 387 22.32 4.60 15.19
N ASN A 388 22.50 3.33 14.84
CA ASN A 388 23.71 2.83 14.17
C ASN A 388 23.64 2.95 12.64
N ASP A 389 22.43 3.12 12.08
CA ASP A 389 22.17 3.07 10.64
C ASP A 389 21.85 4.44 10.05
N LEU A 390 22.09 5.51 10.82
CA LEU A 390 21.88 6.88 10.35
C LEU A 390 22.84 7.23 9.21
N PRO A 391 22.37 7.96 8.18
CA PRO A 391 23.24 8.48 7.12
C PRO A 391 24.43 9.27 7.69
N THR A 392 25.66 8.94 7.30
CA THR A 392 26.85 9.66 7.78
C THR A 392 26.93 11.10 7.27
N SER A 393 26.13 11.43 6.24
CA SER A 393 26.05 12.75 5.62
C SER A 393 25.21 13.75 6.42
N ILE A 394 24.44 13.31 7.42
CA ILE A 394 23.62 14.20 8.24
C ILE A 394 24.25 14.52 9.60
N GLN A 395 23.87 15.67 10.14
CA GLN A 395 24.41 16.29 11.34
C GLN A 395 23.26 16.67 12.26
N PHE A 396 23.49 16.47 13.56
CA PHE A 396 22.54 16.77 14.62
C PHE A 396 23.15 17.78 15.61
N PRO A 397 22.32 18.56 16.33
CA PRO A 397 22.77 19.39 17.44
C PRO A 397 23.46 18.59 18.55
N VAL A 398 24.25 19.28 19.37
CA VAL A 398 24.92 18.67 20.53
C VAL A 398 23.90 17.97 21.43
N GLY A 399 24.19 16.71 21.80
CA GLY A 399 23.28 15.88 22.61
C GLY A 399 22.28 15.04 21.79
N HIS A 400 22.32 15.16 20.46
CA HIS A 400 21.58 14.34 19.49
C HIS A 400 22.55 13.57 18.59
N PRO A 401 22.11 12.50 17.89
CA PRO A 401 20.76 11.93 17.88
C PRO A 401 20.42 11.20 19.19
N GLN A 402 19.12 11.07 19.44
CA GLN A 402 18.49 10.39 20.57
C GLN A 402 17.49 9.37 20.07
N ALA A 403 17.36 8.27 20.82
CA ALA A 403 16.39 7.24 20.53
C ALA A 403 14.94 7.75 20.67
N ASN A 404 14.04 7.14 19.92
CA ASN A 404 12.60 7.41 19.86
C ASN A 404 12.26 8.89 19.65
N THR A 405 13.08 9.59 18.85
CA THR A 405 12.96 11.03 18.63
C THR A 405 12.66 11.32 17.16
N LEU A 406 11.70 12.22 16.93
CA LEU A 406 11.38 12.77 15.61
C LEU A 406 12.28 13.97 15.31
N TYR A 407 12.83 13.98 14.11
CA TYR A 407 13.64 15.07 13.57
C TYR A 407 13.05 15.60 12.28
N ILE A 408 13.32 16.88 12.01
CA ILE A 408 13.01 17.54 10.75
C ILE A 408 14.31 18.08 10.12
N GLY A 409 14.46 17.87 8.81
CA GLY A 409 15.58 18.41 8.05
C GLY A 409 15.48 19.93 7.91
N HIS A 410 16.61 20.62 7.85
CA HIS A 410 16.64 22.03 7.49
C HIS A 410 16.32 22.18 5.98
N PRO A 411 15.45 23.13 5.58
CA PRO A 411 15.04 23.29 4.18
C PRO A 411 16.22 23.58 3.24
N PHE A 412 17.15 24.45 3.67
CA PHE A 412 18.28 24.90 2.85
C PHE A 412 19.67 24.37 3.25
N LYS A 413 19.77 23.56 4.33
CA LYS A 413 21.02 22.93 4.77
C LYS A 413 20.80 21.41 4.74
N PRO A 414 21.03 20.73 3.59
CA PRO A 414 20.56 19.35 3.41
C PRO A 414 21.11 18.32 4.41
N ALA A 415 22.29 18.60 4.99
CA ALA A 415 22.91 17.76 6.00
C ALA A 415 22.37 18.01 7.42
N THR A 416 21.59 19.06 7.69
CA THR A 416 21.22 19.45 9.06
C THR A 416 19.84 18.93 9.45
N TYR A 417 19.74 18.23 10.58
CA TYR A 417 18.49 17.76 11.16
C TYR A 417 18.30 18.25 12.58
N LEU A 418 17.13 18.81 12.87
CA LEU A 418 16.78 19.41 14.16
C LEU A 418 15.73 18.54 14.87
N PRO A 419 15.80 18.40 16.21
CA PRO A 419 14.75 17.75 16.98
C PRO A 419 13.41 18.48 16.79
N PHE A 420 12.36 17.74 16.42
CA PHE A 420 11.08 18.34 16.07
C PHE A 420 10.47 19.18 17.21
N GLU A 421 10.72 18.81 18.47
CA GLU A 421 10.28 19.54 19.68
C GLU A 421 10.59 21.05 19.63
N ASN A 422 11.74 21.45 19.09
CA ASN A 422 12.17 22.86 19.09
C ASN A 422 12.41 23.41 17.68
N ALA A 423 12.23 22.61 16.63
CA ALA A 423 12.64 22.98 15.28
C ALA A 423 11.89 24.19 14.72
N THR A 424 10.58 24.31 14.99
CA THR A 424 9.77 25.45 14.53
C THR A 424 10.28 26.78 15.09
N GLU A 425 10.56 26.82 16.40
CA GLU A 425 11.12 28.00 17.07
C GLU A 425 12.54 28.29 16.55
N GLN A 426 13.41 27.27 16.46
CA GLN A 426 14.80 27.42 16.00
C GLN A 426 14.91 27.94 14.56
N LEU A 427 14.20 27.34 13.61
CA LEU A 427 14.25 27.77 12.20
C LEU A 427 13.69 29.16 12.00
N PHE A 428 12.60 29.49 12.71
CA PHE A 428 12.03 30.83 12.69
C PHE A 428 13.03 31.87 13.24
N MET A 429 13.69 31.57 14.35
CA MET A 429 14.69 32.46 14.94
C MET A 429 15.94 32.59 14.06
N GLU A 430 16.41 31.52 13.41
CA GLU A 430 17.48 31.59 12.41
C GLU A 430 17.12 32.56 11.27
N ARG A 431 15.90 32.45 10.73
CA ARG A 431 15.39 33.34 9.67
C ARG A 431 15.30 34.80 10.14
N VAL A 432 14.79 35.05 11.35
CA VAL A 432 14.74 36.40 11.94
C VAL A 432 16.14 36.99 12.12
N HIS A 433 17.08 36.21 12.67
CA HIS A 433 18.46 36.66 12.89
C HIS A 433 19.14 37.03 11.58
N GLU A 434 18.96 36.21 10.54
CA GLU A 434 19.53 36.47 9.23
C GLU A 434 18.98 37.75 8.60
N LEU A 435 17.67 38.00 8.69
CA LEU A 435 17.06 39.23 8.21
C LEU A 435 17.59 40.46 8.97
N CYS A 436 17.71 40.39 10.30
CA CYS A 436 18.28 41.47 11.09
C CYS A 436 19.74 41.76 10.71
N TYR A 437 20.54 40.70 10.51
CA TYR A 437 21.92 40.83 10.07
C TYR A 437 22.03 41.46 8.68
N LEU A 438 21.18 41.04 7.74
CA LEU A 438 21.06 41.67 6.43
C LEU A 438 20.71 43.16 6.55
N GLY A 439 19.72 43.52 7.37
CA GLY A 439 19.35 44.90 7.65
C GLY A 439 20.52 45.74 8.17
N GLN A 440 21.31 45.20 9.10
CA GLN A 440 22.52 45.86 9.60
C GLN A 440 23.57 46.08 8.50
N CYS A 441 23.85 45.07 7.67
CA CYS A 441 24.77 45.18 6.53
C CYS A 441 24.29 46.20 5.49
N LEU A 442 22.98 46.35 5.35
CA LEU A 442 22.32 47.34 4.51
C LEU A 442 22.26 48.76 5.12
N GLY A 443 22.87 48.96 6.29
CA GLY A 443 23.00 50.25 6.94
C GLY A 443 21.76 50.69 7.71
N ALA A 444 21.03 49.75 8.32
CA ALA A 444 19.95 50.07 9.25
C ALA A 444 20.49 50.88 10.44
N ASN A 445 19.83 51.98 10.78
CA ASN A 445 20.09 52.73 12.00
C ASN A 445 19.07 52.42 13.10
N GLU A 446 17.95 51.79 12.76
CA GLU A 446 16.99 51.24 13.71
C GLU A 446 16.43 49.93 13.15
N ILE A 447 16.36 48.91 14.00
CA ILE A 447 15.57 47.70 13.75
C ILE A 447 14.61 47.53 14.92
N ARG A 448 13.32 47.44 14.62
CA ARG A 448 12.25 47.21 15.56
C ARG A 448 11.62 45.87 15.26
N ILE A 449 11.47 45.05 16.29
CA ILE A 449 10.85 43.73 16.22
C ILE A 449 9.65 43.75 17.15
N LYS A 450 8.49 43.45 16.58
CA LYS A 450 7.22 43.41 17.29
C LYS A 450 6.60 42.03 17.16
N ARG A 451 6.33 41.40 18.29
CA ARG A 451 5.61 40.12 18.32
C ARG A 451 4.12 40.35 18.09
N LEU A 452 3.54 39.60 17.16
CA LEU A 452 2.11 39.59 16.88
C LEU A 452 1.43 38.33 17.43
N ARG A 453 2.09 37.16 17.37
CA ARG A 453 1.59 35.87 17.89
C ARG A 453 2.73 34.99 18.43
N GLY A 454 2.43 34.11 19.39
CA GLY A 454 3.35 33.07 19.91
C GLY A 454 3.70 33.19 21.41
N LEU A 455 4.09 32.06 22.03
CA LEU A 455 4.29 31.87 23.47
C LEU A 455 5.44 32.72 24.07
N ASP A 456 5.40 32.99 25.38
CA ASP A 456 6.40 33.80 26.09
C ASP A 456 7.84 33.22 26.07
N THR A 457 8.05 31.96 25.67
CA THR A 457 9.39 31.31 25.63
C THR A 457 10.36 31.94 24.63
N ALA A 458 9.87 32.44 23.49
CA ALA A 458 10.70 33.20 22.55
C ALA A 458 11.25 34.52 23.16
N SER A 459 10.79 34.92 24.37
CA SER A 459 11.32 36.10 25.07
C SER A 459 12.70 35.87 25.71
N SER A 460 13.13 34.62 25.96
CA SER A 460 14.50 34.35 26.41
C SER A 460 15.51 34.31 25.27
N GLU A 461 15.09 33.92 24.07
CA GLU A 461 15.93 33.88 22.86
C GLU A 461 15.95 35.24 22.15
N ALA A 462 14.87 36.02 22.22
CA ALA A 462 14.89 37.42 21.83
C ALA A 462 15.81 38.28 22.73
N LYS A 463 16.19 37.79 23.93
CA LYS A 463 17.31 38.35 24.72
C LYS A 463 18.68 37.85 24.25
N GLN A 464 18.78 36.78 23.46
CA GLN A 464 20.03 36.35 22.82
C GLN A 464 20.36 37.13 21.54
N LEU A 465 19.38 37.81 20.93
CA LEU A 465 19.63 38.88 19.94
C LEU A 465 20.56 40.00 20.49
N ASP A 466 20.73 40.09 21.82
CA ASP A 466 21.71 40.94 22.52
C ASP A 466 23.18 40.60 22.21
N VAL A 467 23.48 39.45 21.59
CA VAL A 467 24.84 38.96 21.33
C VAL A 467 25.11 38.76 19.82
N SER A 468 24.46 39.54 18.95
CA SER A 468 24.84 39.60 17.53
C SER A 468 26.13 40.42 17.35
N GLY A 469 27.23 39.76 17.73
CA GLY A 469 28.61 40.20 17.57
C GLY A 469 29.64 39.06 17.74
N GLU A 470 29.24 37.89 18.23
CA GLU A 470 30.06 36.67 18.22
C GLU A 470 29.25 35.53 17.60
N LEU A 471 29.42 35.33 16.29
CA LEU A 471 29.32 33.98 15.71
C LEU A 471 30.42 33.14 16.41
N ASP A 472 30.02 32.08 17.11
CA ASP A 472 30.92 31.08 17.72
C ASP A 472 31.66 30.31 16.61
N VAL A 473 32.66 30.95 15.99
CA VAL A 473 33.68 30.28 15.18
C VAL A 473 34.80 29.89 16.12
N LYS A 474 34.73 28.68 16.66
CA LYS A 474 35.92 28.03 17.23
C LYS A 474 36.98 27.86 16.14
N ALA A 475 38.05 28.66 16.27
CA ALA A 475 39.33 28.66 15.54
C ALA A 475 39.22 29.11 14.07
N VAL A 476 39.84 30.22 13.65
CA VAL A 476 41.30 30.39 13.58
C VAL A 476 41.69 31.87 13.74
N ASN A 477 42.71 32.11 14.57
CA ASN A 477 43.44 33.39 14.62
C ASN A 477 44.14 33.69 13.29
N VAL A 478 43.53 34.50 12.41
CA VAL A 478 44.27 35.32 11.43
C VAL A 478 43.53 36.65 11.17
N GLY A 479 44.04 37.72 11.80
CA GLY A 479 44.13 39.09 11.28
C GLY A 479 42.88 39.80 10.75
N GLY A 480 42.30 40.69 11.55
CA GLY A 480 41.45 41.79 11.07
C GLY A 480 40.50 42.33 12.13
N SER A 481 40.90 43.41 12.82
CA SER A 481 40.07 44.12 13.80
C SER A 481 38.85 44.77 13.11
N PHE A 482 37.67 44.13 13.17
CA PHE A 482 36.41 44.80 12.84
C PHE A 482 35.84 45.53 14.07
N GLY A 483 35.53 46.82 13.88
CA GLY A 483 35.21 47.77 14.93
C GLY A 483 33.92 47.45 15.69
N LYS A 484 33.97 47.62 17.01
CA LYS A 484 32.82 47.62 17.91
C LYS A 484 31.88 48.79 17.58
N ASN A 485 30.70 48.54 17.03
CA ASN A 485 29.63 49.52 16.99
C ASN A 485 28.90 49.52 18.35
N THR A 486 28.89 50.66 19.04
CA THR A 486 28.10 50.89 20.26
C THR A 486 26.61 50.95 19.92
N ALA A 487 25.91 49.82 20.05
CA ALA A 487 24.44 49.77 20.00
C ALA A 487 23.85 50.27 21.33
N ALA A 488 22.78 51.07 21.26
CA ALA A 488 21.93 51.40 22.41
C ALA A 488 20.62 50.62 22.28
N GLN A 489 20.26 49.85 23.30
CA GLN A 489 19.10 48.97 23.29
C GLN A 489 18.06 49.43 24.33
N ASN A 490 16.79 49.47 23.94
CA ASN A 490 15.65 49.67 24.84
C ASN A 490 14.64 48.56 24.59
N SER A 491 14.42 47.68 25.56
CA SER A 491 13.40 46.62 25.51
C SER A 491 12.18 47.02 26.35
N TYR A 492 10.99 47.01 25.76
CA TYR A 492 9.74 47.27 26.48
C TYR A 492 8.88 46.00 26.48
N SER A 493 8.66 45.42 27.67
CA SER A 493 7.72 44.30 27.85
C SER A 493 6.39 44.83 28.35
N SER A 494 5.32 44.72 27.55
CA SER A 494 3.95 44.99 27.99
C SER A 494 3.15 43.70 28.10
N LYS A 495 1.97 43.74 28.74
CA LYS A 495 1.04 42.60 28.83
C LYS A 495 0.50 42.11 27.47
N ASP A 496 0.63 42.92 26.41
CA ASP A 496 0.04 42.68 25.09
C ASP A 496 1.08 42.40 23.99
N GLY A 497 2.37 42.29 24.32
CA GLY A 497 3.40 41.95 23.33
C GLY A 497 4.80 42.41 23.72
N MET A 498 5.80 41.65 23.28
CA MET A 498 7.21 42.02 23.34
C MET A 498 7.55 42.92 22.14
N GLU A 499 8.09 44.11 22.42
CA GLU A 499 8.66 45.01 21.42
C GLU A 499 10.13 45.25 21.76
N MET A 500 11.01 44.95 20.80
CA MET A 500 12.44 45.20 20.89
C MET A 500 12.83 46.25 19.86
N VAL A 501 13.53 47.30 20.32
CA VAL A 501 14.08 48.34 19.44
C VAL A 501 15.58 48.39 19.64
N GLN A 502 16.31 48.23 18.54
CA GLN A 502 17.76 48.31 18.52
C GLN A 502 18.17 49.48 17.60
N THR A 503 18.95 50.41 18.16
CA THR A 503 19.46 51.57 17.41
C THR A 503 20.95 51.38 17.15
N TYR A 504 21.34 51.64 15.91
CA TYR A 504 22.68 51.44 15.38
C TYR A 504 23.24 52.75 14.82
N LEU A 505 24.56 52.86 14.82
CA LEU A 505 25.28 53.93 14.13
C LEU A 505 26.08 53.30 12.97
N PRO A 506 25.46 53.02 11.82
CA PRO A 506 26.14 52.37 10.71
C PRO A 506 27.20 53.30 10.12
N THR A 507 28.44 52.80 10.06
CA THR A 507 29.64 53.52 9.61
C THR A 507 30.12 53.10 8.23
N LYS A 508 29.84 51.86 7.81
CA LYS A 508 30.20 51.33 6.49
C LYS A 508 29.07 51.55 5.47
N GLN A 509 29.45 51.75 4.21
CA GLN A 509 28.50 51.75 3.09
C GLN A 509 27.68 50.45 3.06
N PRO A 510 26.37 50.51 2.74
CA PRO A 510 25.52 49.33 2.61
C PRO A 510 26.07 48.29 1.63
N TYR A 511 26.00 47.01 2.00
CA TYR A 511 26.39 45.89 1.16
C TYR A 511 25.51 44.66 1.44
N CYS A 512 25.48 43.73 0.49
CA CYS A 512 24.87 42.41 0.67
C CYS A 512 25.95 41.43 1.15
N PRO A 513 25.79 40.76 2.28
CA PRO A 513 26.74 39.75 2.74
C PRO A 513 26.54 38.42 1.98
N ASP A 514 27.63 37.67 1.79
CA ASP A 514 27.66 36.47 0.94
C ASP A 514 27.34 35.16 1.71
N ASP A 515 27.07 35.23 3.02
CA ASP A 515 26.92 34.09 3.93
C ASP A 515 25.48 33.87 4.43
N LEU A 516 24.48 34.35 3.68
CA LEU A 516 23.06 34.26 4.00
C LEU A 516 22.42 33.01 3.38
N VAL A 517 21.77 32.17 4.20
CA VAL A 517 21.19 30.89 3.77
C VAL A 517 19.76 31.04 3.27
N TRP A 518 18.98 31.95 3.86
CA TRP A 518 17.58 32.19 3.53
C TRP A 518 17.43 33.16 2.36
N LEU A 519 18.36 34.11 2.18
CA LEU A 519 18.28 35.16 1.15
C LEU A 519 17.98 34.62 -0.26
N ASP A 520 18.58 33.50 -0.67
CA ASP A 520 18.37 32.92 -2.01
C ASP A 520 16.93 32.47 -2.26
N SER A 521 16.19 32.13 -1.20
CA SER A 521 14.79 31.70 -1.25
C SER A 521 13.78 32.82 -0.99
N GLU A 522 14.23 33.96 -0.44
CA GLU A 522 13.38 35.05 0.03
C GLU A 522 13.31 36.21 -0.98
N THR A 523 12.35 36.15 -1.91
CA THR A 523 12.17 37.17 -2.96
C THR A 523 11.99 38.59 -2.39
N SER A 524 11.30 38.71 -1.26
CA SER A 524 11.10 39.98 -0.56
C SER A 524 12.42 40.58 -0.02
N TRP A 525 13.36 39.73 0.43
CA TRP A 525 14.67 40.16 0.90
C TRP A 525 15.59 40.52 -0.26
N GLN A 526 15.52 39.78 -1.37
CA GLN A 526 16.24 40.11 -2.60
C GLN A 526 15.80 41.48 -3.16
N ALA A 527 14.49 41.77 -3.12
CA ALA A 527 13.95 43.07 -3.48
C ALA A 527 14.44 44.17 -2.54
N LEU A 528 14.43 43.93 -1.23
CA LEU A 528 15.01 44.83 -0.23
C LEU A 528 16.47 45.17 -0.55
N VAL A 529 17.32 44.17 -0.81
CA VAL A 529 18.74 44.38 -1.18
C VAL A 529 18.86 45.26 -2.41
N LYS A 530 18.16 44.91 -3.51
CA LYS A 530 18.22 45.67 -4.78
C LYS A 530 17.78 47.11 -4.59
N GLN A 531 16.63 47.34 -3.95
CA GLN A 531 16.09 48.67 -3.71
C GLN A 531 17.01 49.51 -2.82
N ARG A 532 17.58 48.89 -1.78
CA ARG A 532 18.44 49.59 -0.84
C ARG A 532 19.77 50.00 -1.45
N LEU A 533 20.44 49.09 -2.16
CA LEU A 533 21.74 49.37 -2.79
C LEU A 533 21.62 50.36 -3.95
N ASN A 534 20.47 50.40 -4.65
CA ASN A 534 20.18 51.40 -5.67
C ASN A 534 19.70 52.76 -5.11
N GLY A 535 19.55 52.88 -3.78
CA GLY A 535 19.22 54.15 -3.10
C GLY A 535 17.74 54.52 -3.01
N ASN A 536 16.85 53.55 -3.21
CA ASN A 536 15.42 53.80 -3.39
C ASN A 536 14.58 53.76 -2.09
N ILE A 537 15.15 53.34 -0.95
CA ILE A 537 14.39 53.15 0.29
C ILE A 537 15.15 53.59 1.55
N LEU A 538 14.38 54.17 2.49
CA LEU A 538 14.83 54.55 3.84
C LEU A 538 14.14 53.77 4.95
N SER A 539 13.07 53.05 4.63
CA SER A 539 12.32 52.23 5.59
C SER A 539 11.81 50.97 4.92
N TYR A 540 11.75 49.87 5.65
CA TYR A 540 11.21 48.60 5.21
C TYR A 540 10.48 47.92 6.36
N SER A 541 9.37 47.25 6.08
CA SER A 541 8.60 46.50 7.07
C SER A 541 8.25 45.14 6.48
N LEU A 542 8.48 44.08 7.24
CA LEU A 542 8.17 42.72 6.81
C LEU A 542 7.51 41.94 7.94
N HIS A 543 6.46 41.22 7.56
CA HIS A 543 5.81 40.23 8.42
C HIS A 543 6.44 38.86 8.18
N LEU A 544 6.83 38.17 9.25
CA LEU A 544 7.39 36.83 9.22
C LEU A 544 6.53 35.87 10.03
N SER A 545 6.34 34.65 9.49
CA SER A 545 5.67 33.55 10.20
C SER A 545 6.56 32.30 10.30
N SER A 546 6.40 31.54 11.38
CA SER A 546 7.06 30.24 11.56
C SER A 546 6.53 29.15 10.62
N SER A 547 5.27 29.26 10.15
CA SER A 547 4.69 28.29 9.19
C SER A 547 5.41 28.30 7.83
N GLU A 548 5.88 29.46 7.39
CA GLU A 548 6.73 29.64 6.21
C GLU A 548 8.13 29.02 6.41
N SER A 549 8.69 29.17 7.62
CA SER A 549 10.06 28.75 7.94
C SER A 549 10.22 27.22 7.95
N VAL A 550 9.19 26.50 8.39
CA VAL A 550 9.17 25.02 8.40
C VAL A 550 8.52 24.45 7.13
N SER A 551 7.90 25.31 6.32
CA SER A 551 7.06 24.94 5.17
C SER A 551 6.01 23.88 5.57
N MET A 552 5.28 24.13 6.66
CA MET A 552 4.26 23.20 7.18
C MET A 552 2.95 23.92 7.50
N THR A 553 1.85 23.37 7.00
CA THR A 553 0.49 23.77 7.39
C THR A 553 0.07 23.08 8.69
N SER A 554 -0.92 23.64 9.39
CA SER A 554 -1.50 23.04 10.60
C SER A 554 -2.06 21.63 10.35
N SER A 555 -2.66 21.39 9.17
CA SER A 555 -3.14 20.07 8.79
C SER A 555 -2.01 19.05 8.65
N LYS A 556 -0.87 19.45 8.05
CA LYS A 556 0.29 18.57 7.93
C LYS A 556 0.92 18.25 9.28
N VAL A 557 0.96 19.20 10.22
CA VAL A 557 1.42 18.95 11.60
C VAL A 557 0.55 17.88 12.27
N LEU A 558 -0.77 17.95 12.11
CA LEU A 558 -1.69 16.94 12.67
C LEU A 558 -1.45 15.55 12.07
N SER A 559 -1.26 15.45 10.75
CA SER A 559 -0.96 14.17 10.09
C SER A 559 0.38 13.58 10.57
N VAL A 560 1.43 14.40 10.65
CA VAL A 560 2.74 13.96 11.16
C VAL A 560 2.64 13.54 12.62
N LYS A 561 1.83 14.22 13.43
CA LYS A 561 1.56 13.81 14.82
C LYS A 561 0.91 12.43 14.87
N ALA A 562 -0.14 12.18 14.09
CA ALA A 562 -0.79 10.87 14.05
C ALA A 562 0.20 9.74 13.67
N SER A 563 1.03 9.98 12.65
CA SER A 563 2.08 9.05 12.24
C SER A 563 3.13 8.82 13.34
N PHE A 564 3.55 9.87 14.05
CA PHE A 564 4.47 9.76 15.18
C PHE A 564 3.87 8.94 16.33
N GLU A 565 2.61 9.19 16.68
CA GLU A 565 1.89 8.46 17.74
C GLU A 565 1.82 6.95 17.42
N TYR A 566 1.57 6.62 16.15
CA TYR A 566 1.59 5.25 15.66
C TYR A 566 2.98 4.62 15.82
N LEU A 567 4.04 5.26 15.33
CA LEU A 567 5.41 4.76 15.43
C LEU A 567 5.85 4.55 16.88
N VAL A 568 5.57 5.51 17.78
CA VAL A 568 5.92 5.39 19.21
C VAL A 568 5.16 4.26 19.89
N THR A 569 3.90 4.05 19.52
CA THR A 569 3.09 2.93 20.03
C THR A 569 3.68 1.59 19.63
N ASN A 570 4.12 1.43 18.37
CA ASN A 570 4.78 0.20 17.90
C ASN A 570 6.09 -0.07 18.66
N VAL A 571 6.84 0.98 18.99
CA VAL A 571 8.15 0.86 19.63
C VAL A 571 8.06 0.62 21.15
N SER A 572 7.08 1.23 21.82
CA SER A 572 6.99 1.27 23.29
C SER A 572 5.77 0.54 23.86
N GLY A 573 4.89 0.00 23.00
CA GLY A 573 3.63 -0.65 23.35
C GLY A 573 2.50 0.33 23.72
N THR A 574 2.83 1.55 24.14
CA THR A 574 1.86 2.61 24.48
C THR A 574 2.42 3.98 24.13
N TYR A 575 1.55 4.92 23.78
CA TYR A 575 1.85 6.35 23.68
C TYR A 575 1.19 7.14 24.83
N ASP A 576 1.96 7.99 25.51
CA ASP A 576 1.46 8.87 26.57
C ASP A 576 1.53 10.35 26.16
N ALA A 577 0.39 10.84 25.67
CA ALA A 577 0.22 12.24 25.25
C ALA A 577 0.48 13.26 26.37
N LYS A 578 0.47 12.87 27.66
CA LYS A 578 0.71 13.81 28.77
C LYS A 578 2.19 14.06 29.03
N THR A 579 3.04 13.12 28.68
CA THR A 579 4.49 13.21 28.87
C THR A 579 5.22 13.54 27.58
N ASP A 580 4.60 13.31 26.42
CA ASP A 580 5.12 13.75 25.13
C ASP A 580 5.27 15.28 25.06
N LYS A 581 6.45 15.72 24.63
CA LYS A 581 6.76 17.13 24.37
C LYS A 581 7.06 17.40 22.90
N THR A 582 7.07 16.37 22.05
CA THR A 582 7.50 16.46 20.65
C THR A 582 6.73 17.54 19.88
N PHE A 583 5.42 17.70 20.14
CA PHE A 583 4.59 18.70 19.47
C PHE A 583 4.26 19.92 20.33
N SER A 584 4.90 20.07 21.50
CA SER A 584 4.55 21.10 22.51
C SER A 584 4.85 22.54 22.10
N LYS A 585 5.76 22.76 21.13
CA LYS A 585 6.14 24.08 20.62
C LYS A 585 5.88 24.25 19.12
N THR A 586 4.72 23.78 18.68
CA THR A 586 4.28 23.87 17.28
C THR A 586 3.31 25.03 17.02
N GLU A 587 3.04 25.84 18.04
CA GLU A 587 2.22 27.05 17.89
C GLU A 587 2.86 28.02 16.89
N GLU A 588 2.01 28.66 16.07
CA GLU A 588 2.46 29.63 15.08
C GLU A 588 3.02 30.89 15.76
N ILE A 589 4.19 31.32 15.30
CA ILE A 589 4.89 32.51 15.75
C ILE A 589 4.83 33.53 14.60
N GLU A 590 4.36 34.73 14.89
CA GLU A 590 4.23 35.81 13.89
C GLU A 590 4.90 37.07 14.42
N TRP A 591 5.93 37.57 13.73
CA TRP A 591 6.67 38.78 14.08
C TRP A 591 6.62 39.80 12.94
N GLU A 592 6.57 41.08 13.29
CA GLU A 592 6.73 42.22 12.38
C GLU A 592 8.10 42.85 12.62
N ILE A 593 8.89 43.00 11.56
CA ILE A 593 10.24 43.55 11.61
C ILE A 593 10.26 44.83 10.78
N ASP A 594 10.45 45.96 11.46
CA ASP A 594 10.59 47.26 10.85
C ASP A 594 12.06 47.68 10.88
N MET A 595 12.56 48.18 9.75
CA MET A 595 13.91 48.70 9.60
C MET A 595 13.85 50.14 9.13
N GLN A 596 14.65 50.98 9.77
CA GLN A 596 14.96 52.33 9.29
C GLN A 596 16.42 52.36 8.88
N PHE A 597 16.70 52.98 7.74
CA PHE A 597 18.03 53.03 7.16
C PHE A 597 18.61 54.43 7.22
N LYS A 598 19.92 54.50 7.46
CA LYS A 598 20.66 55.75 7.31
C LYS A 598 20.65 56.18 5.83
N PRO A 599 20.40 57.45 5.48
CA PRO A 599 20.53 57.92 4.11
C PRO A 599 21.91 57.63 3.52
N LEU A 600 21.96 57.19 2.25
CA LEU A 600 23.23 56.85 1.58
C LEU A 600 24.22 58.02 1.53
N GLN A 601 23.69 59.24 1.49
CA GLN A 601 24.47 60.49 1.45
C GLN A 601 25.17 60.80 2.79
N ASP A 602 24.72 60.19 3.88
CA ASP A 602 25.23 60.47 5.24
C ASP A 602 26.37 59.52 5.65
N PHE A 603 26.77 58.58 4.80
CA PHE A 603 27.95 57.75 5.02
C PHE A 603 29.21 58.57 4.68
N GLU A 604 30.18 58.59 5.60
CA GLU A 604 31.45 59.27 5.36
C GLU A 604 32.20 58.52 4.24
N ASP A 605 32.69 59.26 3.24
CA ASP A 605 33.53 58.75 2.15
C ASP A 605 34.93 58.37 2.69
N ASP A 606 34.99 57.32 3.52
CA ASP A 606 36.26 56.71 3.89
C ASP A 606 36.76 55.85 2.72
N ASN A 607 37.56 56.49 1.86
CA ASN A 607 38.32 55.96 0.72
C ASN A 607 37.55 55.60 -0.56
N VAL A 608 37.55 56.58 -1.46
CA VAL A 608 37.85 56.37 -2.88
C VAL A 608 39.04 55.39 -3.00
N ASN A 609 38.80 54.20 -3.57
CA ASN A 609 39.74 53.09 -3.86
C ASN A 609 39.67 51.83 -2.96
N ALA A 610 38.47 51.36 -2.60
CA ALA A 610 38.21 49.92 -2.59
C ALA A 610 37.25 49.60 -3.75
N SER A 611 37.68 48.73 -4.64
CA SER A 611 36.95 48.38 -5.86
C SER A 611 35.63 47.67 -5.52
N ASN A 612 34.54 48.42 -5.44
CA ASN A 612 33.17 47.91 -5.57
C ASN A 612 32.84 47.45 -7.02
N GLY A 613 33.87 47.15 -7.82
CA GLY A 613 33.77 46.75 -9.22
C GLY A 613 33.61 45.24 -9.46
N GLN A 614 33.50 44.41 -8.41
CA GLN A 614 33.35 42.95 -8.58
C GLN A 614 32.03 42.35 -8.07
N ALA A 615 31.28 43.04 -7.20
CA ALA A 615 29.93 42.60 -6.80
C ALA A 615 28.82 43.10 -7.76
N VAL A 616 29.04 44.23 -8.45
CA VAL A 616 28.09 44.75 -9.45
C VAL A 616 28.21 44.01 -10.79
N ALA A 617 29.35 43.37 -11.07
CA ALA A 617 29.58 42.67 -12.33
C ALA A 617 28.91 41.28 -12.41
N GLN A 618 28.62 40.63 -11.29
CA GLN A 618 27.94 39.31 -11.29
C GLN A 618 26.40 39.42 -11.27
N ILE A 619 25.83 40.55 -10.85
CA ILE A 619 24.38 40.79 -10.93
C ILE A 619 23.98 41.54 -12.21
N ALA A 620 24.91 42.23 -12.86
CA ALA A 620 24.65 42.97 -14.10
C ALA A 620 24.58 42.11 -15.38
N GLN A 621 24.67 40.78 -15.26
CA GLN A 621 24.57 39.86 -16.39
C GLN A 621 23.26 39.08 -16.39
N THR A 622 22.15 39.69 -15.95
CA THR A 622 20.82 39.20 -16.35
C THR A 622 19.83 40.36 -16.47
N GLN A 623 19.68 40.75 -17.73
CA GLN A 623 18.46 41.24 -18.36
C GLN A 623 18.11 42.73 -18.37
N LYS A 624 17.54 43.05 -19.52
CA LYS A 624 17.25 44.31 -20.16
C LYS A 624 15.71 44.41 -20.19
N SER A 625 15.21 45.63 -19.99
CA SER A 625 13.80 46.09 -19.94
C SER A 625 13.05 45.85 -18.63
N GLU A 626 13.05 46.86 -17.75
CA GLU A 626 12.15 46.92 -16.60
C GLU A 626 10.75 47.35 -17.04
N LEU A 627 9.76 46.53 -16.66
CA LEU A 627 8.36 46.90 -16.59
C LEU A 627 8.12 47.59 -15.24
N SER A 628 7.27 48.62 -15.20
CA SER A 628 6.86 49.23 -13.92
C SER A 628 6.01 48.27 -13.07
N GLU A 629 5.80 48.59 -11.79
CA GLU A 629 4.96 47.80 -10.87
C GLU A 629 3.52 47.59 -11.40
N ASP A 630 2.93 48.64 -11.98
CA ASP A 630 1.60 48.55 -12.62
C ASP A 630 1.64 47.74 -13.93
N GLU A 631 2.75 47.80 -14.67
CA GLU A 631 2.96 46.99 -15.88
C GLU A 631 3.16 45.52 -15.53
N LEU A 632 3.80 45.22 -14.41
CA LEU A 632 4.01 43.87 -13.89
C LEU A 632 2.69 43.27 -13.37
N ALA A 633 1.92 44.04 -12.61
CA ALA A 633 0.59 43.62 -12.17
C ALA A 633 -0.36 43.37 -13.35
N TYR A 634 -0.25 44.16 -14.43
CA TYR A 634 -1.01 43.91 -15.65
C TYR A 634 -0.51 42.66 -16.40
N LYS A 635 0.82 42.44 -16.46
CA LYS A 635 1.44 41.24 -17.04
C LYS A 635 0.96 39.96 -16.37
N GLU A 636 0.92 39.91 -15.04
CA GLU A 636 0.45 38.74 -14.28
C GLU A 636 -1.01 38.40 -14.59
N GLU A 637 -1.87 39.41 -14.73
CA GLU A 637 -3.29 39.20 -15.10
C GLU A 637 -3.44 38.70 -16.53
N VAL A 638 -2.54 39.11 -17.45
CA VAL A 638 -2.48 38.59 -18.82
C VAL A 638 -2.02 37.13 -18.84
N GLU A 639 -1.01 36.78 -18.04
CA GLU A 639 -0.51 35.40 -17.88
C GLU A 639 -1.61 34.50 -17.33
N PHE A 640 -2.32 34.94 -16.30
CA PHE A 640 -3.48 34.22 -15.76
C PHE A 640 -4.60 34.01 -16.79
N CYS A 641 -4.87 35.01 -17.63
CA CYS A 641 -5.90 34.88 -18.68
C CYS A 641 -5.50 33.89 -19.81
N LEU A 642 -4.23 33.50 -19.89
CA LEU A 642 -3.67 32.61 -20.90
C LEU A 642 -3.25 31.24 -20.33
N GLU A 643 -3.46 31.00 -19.03
CA GLU A 643 -3.04 29.76 -18.33
C GLU A 643 -3.70 28.50 -18.92
N ASP A 644 -4.98 28.60 -19.31
CA ASP A 644 -5.78 27.50 -19.87
C ASP A 644 -6.20 27.71 -21.35
N ALA A 645 -5.75 28.79 -22.00
CA ALA A 645 -6.18 29.15 -23.36
C ALA A 645 -5.04 29.75 -24.18
N SER A 646 -4.86 29.28 -25.42
CA SER A 646 -3.80 29.77 -26.32
C SER A 646 -4.03 31.20 -26.85
N GLU A 647 -5.24 31.74 -26.70
CA GLU A 647 -5.60 33.10 -27.08
C GLU A 647 -6.53 33.76 -26.05
N ILE A 648 -6.42 35.08 -25.91
CA ILE A 648 -7.28 35.86 -25.01
C ILE A 648 -8.68 35.99 -25.62
N ASP A 649 -9.66 35.31 -25.03
CA ASP A 649 -11.05 35.32 -25.50
C ASP A 649 -11.79 36.66 -25.28
N ALA A 650 -13.01 36.77 -25.81
CA ALA A 650 -13.81 37.99 -25.74
C ALA A 650 -14.25 38.39 -24.31
N HIS A 651 -14.29 37.45 -23.37
CA HIS A 651 -14.61 37.70 -21.97
C HIS A 651 -13.37 38.25 -21.24
N SER A 652 -12.23 37.58 -21.37
CA SER A 652 -10.93 37.97 -20.81
C SER A 652 -10.46 39.30 -21.38
N ARG A 653 -10.71 39.59 -22.66
CA ARG A 653 -10.44 40.89 -23.28
C ARG A 653 -11.16 42.05 -22.58
N LYS A 654 -12.43 41.87 -22.21
CA LYS A 654 -13.22 42.89 -21.47
C LYS A 654 -12.78 43.04 -20.01
N PHE A 655 -12.18 42.01 -19.45
CA PHE A 655 -11.63 42.04 -18.09
C PHE A 655 -10.29 42.77 -18.07
N LEU A 656 -9.36 42.39 -18.96
CA LEU A 656 -8.05 43.03 -19.11
C LEU A 656 -8.18 44.51 -19.48
N GLU A 657 -9.13 44.89 -20.33
CA GLU A 657 -9.33 46.31 -20.66
C GLU A 657 -9.76 47.15 -19.43
N ARG A 658 -10.54 46.57 -18.52
CA ARG A 658 -10.90 47.23 -17.25
C ARG A 658 -9.71 47.33 -16.29
N LYS A 659 -8.86 46.31 -16.24
CA LYS A 659 -7.62 46.31 -15.45
C LYS A 659 -6.61 47.32 -15.99
N ARG A 660 -6.41 47.38 -17.31
CA ARG A 660 -5.58 48.38 -18.00
C ARG A 660 -5.97 49.80 -17.62
N GLN A 661 -7.25 50.14 -17.73
CA GLN A 661 -7.75 51.48 -17.39
C GLN A 661 -7.57 51.81 -15.90
N LYS A 662 -7.75 50.81 -15.01
CA LYS A 662 -7.57 50.99 -13.57
C LYS A 662 -6.10 51.22 -13.18
N LEU A 663 -5.18 50.58 -13.90
CA LEU A 663 -3.73 50.71 -13.71
C LEU A 663 -3.11 51.86 -14.53
N GLY A 664 -3.93 52.63 -15.26
CA GLY A 664 -3.47 53.80 -16.00
C GLY A 664 -2.58 53.51 -17.21
N LEU A 665 -2.54 52.27 -17.69
CA LEU A 665 -1.69 51.85 -18.81
C LEU A 665 -2.25 52.33 -20.15
N SER A 666 -1.40 52.75 -21.08
CA SER A 666 -1.82 53.07 -22.46
C SER A 666 -2.20 51.81 -23.23
N GLU A 667 -3.09 51.92 -24.21
CA GLU A 667 -3.54 50.78 -25.02
C GLU A 667 -2.38 50.14 -25.78
N THR A 668 -1.47 50.97 -26.31
CA THR A 668 -0.26 50.52 -26.99
C THR A 668 0.70 49.78 -26.04
N ARG A 669 0.89 50.29 -24.82
CA ARG A 669 1.79 49.65 -23.85
C ARG A 669 1.24 48.35 -23.29
N ALA A 670 -0.08 48.29 -23.08
CA ALA A 670 -0.76 47.06 -22.71
C ALA A 670 -0.64 46.00 -23.81
N GLN A 671 -0.78 46.39 -25.08
CA GLN A 671 -0.58 45.48 -26.20
C GLN A 671 0.87 44.98 -26.28
N GLU A 672 1.88 45.84 -26.07
CA GLU A 672 3.29 45.43 -25.99
C GLU A 672 3.53 44.38 -24.88
N ILE A 673 2.90 44.55 -23.72
CA ILE A 673 2.99 43.60 -22.60
C ILE A 673 2.30 42.29 -22.94
N GLU A 674 1.12 42.32 -23.57
CA GLU A 674 0.43 41.11 -24.03
C GLU A 674 1.23 40.35 -25.10
N ASP A 675 1.82 41.06 -26.06
CA ASP A 675 2.65 40.47 -27.10
C ASP A 675 3.95 39.90 -26.51
N MET A 676 4.51 40.55 -25.48
CA MET A 676 5.66 40.06 -24.73
C MET A 676 5.34 38.81 -23.89
N VAL A 677 4.17 38.74 -23.24
CA VAL A 677 3.71 37.53 -22.54
C VAL A 677 3.50 36.39 -23.52
N LYS A 678 2.84 36.64 -24.65
CA LYS A 678 2.66 35.63 -25.72
C LYS A 678 4.00 35.16 -26.29
N ALA A 679 4.97 36.07 -26.45
CA ALA A 679 6.32 35.72 -26.89
C ALA A 679 7.09 34.91 -25.83
N SER A 680 6.83 35.15 -24.54
CA SER A 680 7.40 34.39 -23.41
C SER A 680 6.74 33.01 -23.24
N LEU A 681 5.49 32.86 -23.69
CA LEU A 681 4.72 31.63 -23.74
C LEU A 681 4.96 30.79 -25.00
N VAL A 682 5.95 31.15 -25.84
CA VAL A 682 6.40 30.30 -26.94
C VAL A 682 7.10 29.09 -26.33
N SER A 683 6.32 28.09 -25.91
CA SER A 683 6.83 26.76 -25.65
C SER A 683 7.39 26.20 -26.95
N PHE A 684 8.65 25.81 -26.91
CA PHE A 684 9.24 25.02 -27.98
C PHE A 684 8.58 23.65 -27.96
N THR A 685 8.15 23.15 -29.11
CA THR A 685 7.76 21.74 -29.21
C THR A 685 8.97 20.88 -28.91
N ASP A 686 8.76 19.61 -28.55
CA ASP A 686 9.88 18.73 -28.21
C ASP A 686 10.82 18.55 -29.41
N GLU A 687 10.30 18.59 -30.64
CA GLU A 687 11.08 18.62 -31.87
C GLU A 687 11.90 19.92 -32.03
N GLU A 688 11.35 21.08 -31.64
CA GLU A 688 12.07 22.35 -31.66
C GLU A 688 13.19 22.39 -30.61
N LYS A 689 12.99 21.74 -29.45
CA LYS A 689 14.05 21.59 -28.42
C LYS A 689 15.16 20.68 -28.92
N GLU A 690 14.81 19.54 -29.52
CA GLU A 690 15.77 18.61 -30.10
C GLU A 690 16.60 19.26 -31.22
N TYR A 691 15.96 20.07 -32.08
CA TYR A 691 16.69 20.87 -33.08
C TYR A 691 17.61 21.93 -32.45
N MET A 692 17.21 22.53 -31.33
CA MET A 692 18.03 23.51 -30.61
C MET A 692 19.23 22.87 -29.89
N GLU A 693 19.12 21.64 -29.41
CA GLU A 693 20.26 20.88 -28.88
C GLU A 693 21.25 20.54 -30.01
N ALA A 694 20.76 20.12 -31.17
CA ALA A 694 21.60 19.89 -32.34
C ALA A 694 22.32 21.17 -32.83
N LEU A 695 21.76 22.35 -32.56
CA LEU A 695 22.41 23.64 -32.83
C LEU A 695 23.56 23.93 -31.86
N ASP A 696 23.44 23.56 -30.58
CA ASP A 696 24.50 23.76 -29.58
C ASP A 696 25.78 22.99 -29.93
N ASP A 697 25.63 21.81 -30.53
CA ASP A 697 26.75 20.95 -30.92
C ASP A 697 27.54 21.47 -32.13
N VAL A 698 26.97 22.40 -32.90
CA VAL A 698 27.54 22.85 -34.19
C VAL A 698 27.83 24.35 -34.27
N ILE A 699 27.34 25.14 -33.31
CA ILE A 699 27.65 26.57 -33.22
C ILE A 699 29.08 26.74 -32.68
N GLU A 700 29.91 27.44 -33.43
CA GLU A 700 31.28 27.81 -33.01
C GLU A 700 31.38 29.34 -32.95
N ASP A 701 31.78 29.88 -31.80
CA ASP A 701 31.89 31.33 -31.54
C ASP A 701 30.63 32.16 -31.90
N GLY A 702 29.44 31.58 -31.68
CA GLY A 702 28.15 32.23 -31.93
C GLY A 702 27.77 32.32 -33.41
N VAL A 703 28.44 31.57 -34.29
CA VAL A 703 28.14 31.51 -35.73
C VAL A 703 28.02 30.05 -36.17
N ILE A 704 27.01 29.73 -36.99
CA ILE A 704 26.84 28.40 -37.57
C ILE A 704 27.75 28.27 -38.81
N PRO A 705 28.73 27.35 -38.82
CA PRO A 705 29.62 27.15 -39.97
C PRO A 705 28.88 26.65 -41.23
N ASP A 706 29.27 27.13 -42.42
CA ASP A 706 28.58 26.77 -43.68
C ASP A 706 28.65 25.28 -44.04
N ASN A 707 29.67 24.57 -43.56
CA ASN A 707 29.85 23.14 -43.79
C ASN A 707 28.82 22.25 -43.05
N VAL A 708 28.21 22.74 -41.97
CA VAL A 708 27.19 22.00 -41.19
C VAL A 708 25.76 22.33 -41.61
N ARG A 709 25.54 23.37 -42.42
CA ARG A 709 24.21 23.79 -42.93
C ARG A 709 23.42 22.67 -43.59
N ARG A 710 24.09 21.78 -44.33
CA ARG A 710 23.45 20.62 -44.98
C ARG A 710 22.97 19.56 -43.99
N LEU A 711 23.63 19.44 -42.84
CA LEU A 711 23.27 18.51 -41.77
C LEU A 711 22.06 19.06 -41.01
N LEU A 712 22.10 20.33 -40.62
CA LEU A 712 20.97 21.01 -39.98
C LEU A 712 19.72 21.03 -40.86
N GLU A 713 19.85 21.26 -42.17
CA GLU A 713 18.71 21.21 -43.09
C GLU A 713 18.11 19.79 -43.24
N ARG A 714 18.89 18.74 -42.94
CA ARG A 714 18.38 17.36 -42.88
C ARG A 714 17.63 17.13 -41.58
N GLU A 715 18.21 17.57 -40.46
CA GLU A 715 17.63 17.45 -39.11
C GLU A 715 16.32 18.22 -38.99
N ARG A 716 16.28 19.44 -39.53
CA ARG A 716 15.06 20.24 -39.64
C ARG A 716 13.94 19.48 -40.36
N LYS A 717 14.27 18.79 -41.45
CA LYS A 717 13.28 18.03 -42.24
C LYS A 717 12.82 16.76 -41.54
N SER A 718 13.69 16.06 -40.80
CA SER A 718 13.28 14.88 -40.01
C SER A 718 12.38 15.28 -38.85
N LEU A 719 12.66 16.42 -38.23
CA LEU A 719 11.87 16.98 -37.12
C LEU A 719 10.63 17.76 -37.58
N GLY A 720 10.40 17.88 -38.90
CA GLY A 720 9.19 18.52 -39.46
C GLY A 720 9.10 20.04 -39.23
N ILE A 721 10.19 20.69 -38.81
CA ILE A 721 10.23 22.12 -38.50
C ILE A 721 10.25 22.93 -39.80
N SER A 722 9.53 24.04 -39.92
CA SER A 722 9.55 24.87 -41.14
C SER A 722 10.89 25.61 -41.31
N GLU A 723 11.25 25.99 -42.53
CA GLU A 723 12.52 26.73 -42.79
C GLU A 723 12.53 28.10 -42.08
N GLU A 724 11.37 28.75 -42.01
CA GLU A 724 11.19 30.04 -41.35
C GLU A 724 11.39 29.89 -39.83
N ARG A 725 10.79 28.85 -39.24
CA ARG A 725 10.90 28.59 -37.81
C ARG A 725 12.30 28.17 -37.39
N ALA A 726 12.98 27.34 -38.19
CA ALA A 726 14.37 26.97 -37.93
C ALA A 726 15.31 28.18 -37.93
N LYS A 727 15.10 29.17 -38.80
CA LYS A 727 15.89 30.42 -38.79
C LYS A 727 15.66 31.25 -37.53
N GLU A 728 14.43 31.30 -37.03
CA GLU A 728 14.15 31.97 -35.74
C GLU A 728 14.90 31.29 -34.59
N LEU A 729 14.88 29.95 -34.54
CA LEU A 729 15.59 29.16 -33.52
C LEU A 729 17.11 29.35 -33.60
N GLU A 730 17.67 29.37 -34.81
CA GLU A 730 19.09 29.66 -35.05
C GLU A 730 19.47 31.08 -34.61
N GLU A 731 18.62 32.08 -34.87
CA GLU A 731 18.87 33.47 -34.45
C GLU A 731 18.79 33.63 -32.93
N ILE A 732 17.91 32.87 -32.26
CA ILE A 732 17.84 32.80 -30.80
C ILE A 732 19.15 32.22 -30.24
N LYS A 733 19.61 31.07 -30.78
CA LYS A 733 20.82 30.38 -30.31
C LYS A 733 22.13 31.11 -30.63
N CYS A 734 22.24 31.79 -31.77
CA CYS A 734 23.44 32.56 -32.13
C CYS A 734 23.54 33.91 -31.38
N LYS A 735 22.48 34.37 -30.71
CA LYS A 735 22.47 35.59 -29.89
C LYS A 735 22.59 35.33 -28.38
N ALA A 736 22.33 34.09 -27.96
CA ALA A 736 22.61 33.61 -26.61
C ALA A 736 24.12 33.43 -26.42
#